data_AF-A0AAJ6U7A0-F1
#
_entry.id   AF-A0AAJ6U7A0-F1
#
_cell.length_a   1.000
_cell.length_b   1.000
_cell.length_c   1.000
_cell.angle_alpha   90.00
_cell.angle_beta   90.00
_cell.angle_gamma   90.00
#
_symmetry.space_group_name_H-M   'P 1'
#
loop_
_entity.id
_entity.type
_entity.pdbx_description
1 polymer ?
#
loop_
_entity_poly.entity_id
_entity_poly.type
_entity_poly.pdbx_seq_one_letter_code
_entity_poly.pdbx_strand_id
1 'polypeptide(L)'
;MATSEGFLTDEQREMLKTASQNAENSLSSSPKGLFPSPLFSDHHLKVPAAGKSGTAGVAVRHVRRSHSGKHVRVKKDGGGGKGTWGKLLDTDVESHIDRNDPNYDSGEEPYQLVGATISDPLDDYKKAVVSIIEEYFSTGDVEVAASDLRELGSSEYHLYFIKRLVSMAMDRHDKEKEMASVLLSALYADVISPSQIRDGFVILLESADDLAVDILDAVDILALFVARAVVDDILPPAFLTRAKKALPESSKGFQVLQTTEKNYLSAPHHAELVERRWGGSTHITVEEVKKKIADLLREYVESGDAVEACRCIRELGVSFFHHEVVKRALVLAMEIRTAEPLILKLLKEASEEGLISSSQMAKGFARLAESLDDLALDIPSAKSLFQSLVPKAISEGWLDALFMKSSGEDGQAQAEDEKVKWFKEEVVTIIHEYFLSDDIPELIQSLEDLGMPEFNPIFLKKLITLAMDRKNREKEMASVLLSALHIEICSTEDIVNGFIMLLEFAEDTALDILDASNELALFLARAVIDDVLAPLNLEEIGSKLQPNCSGSETVRMARSLIAARHAGERLLRCWGGGTGWAVEDAKDKILKLLEEYESGGVLGEACQCIRDLGMPFFNHEVVKKALVMAMEKKNDRMLDLLQVCFSEGLITINQMTKGFSRIKDGMDDLALDIPNAEEKFNFYVEHAQKKGWLLASFGSSVGDGSSKAVAAT
;
A
#
# COMPACT_ATOMS: atom_id res chain seq x y z
N MET A 1 9.42 -62.92 27.22
CA MET A 1 8.70 -61.86 27.94
C MET A 1 9.46 -60.57 27.73
N ALA A 2 8.78 -59.46 27.51
CA ALA A 2 9.39 -58.12 27.44
C ALA A 2 8.42 -57.16 28.12
N THR A 3 8.94 -56.26 28.96
CA THR A 3 8.18 -55.27 29.72
C THR A 3 8.29 -53.91 29.06
N SER A 4 7.16 -53.21 28.93
CA SER A 4 7.09 -51.86 28.38
C SER A 4 7.33 -50.83 29.49
N GLU A 5 8.29 -49.93 29.30
CA GLU A 5 8.40 -48.70 30.09
C GLU A 5 7.75 -47.54 29.34
N GLY A 6 7.11 -46.63 30.08
CA GLY A 6 6.20 -45.61 29.54
C GLY A 6 6.81 -44.21 29.55
N PHE A 7 6.44 -43.40 28.54
CA PHE A 7 7.03 -42.10 28.21
C PHE A 7 6.77 -40.93 29.19
N LEU A 8 6.36 -41.21 30.44
CA LEU A 8 5.99 -40.20 31.45
C LEU A 8 6.38 -40.66 32.86
N THR A 9 7.05 -39.78 33.61
CA THR A 9 7.42 -40.03 35.02
C THR A 9 6.20 -40.01 35.93
N ASP A 10 6.30 -40.60 37.12
CA ASP A 10 5.19 -40.63 38.08
C ASP A 10 4.83 -39.24 38.62
N GLU A 11 5.80 -38.32 38.72
CA GLU A 11 5.57 -36.91 39.08
C GLU A 11 4.70 -36.20 38.02
N GLN A 12 4.99 -36.39 36.73
CA GLN A 12 4.16 -35.88 35.63
C GLN A 12 2.75 -36.48 35.67
N ARG A 13 2.62 -37.74 36.10
CA ARG A 13 1.35 -38.46 36.24
C ARG A 13 0.51 -37.98 37.43
N GLU A 14 1.14 -37.56 38.53
CA GLU A 14 0.49 -36.90 39.67
C GLU A 14 0.06 -35.46 39.35
N MET A 15 0.90 -34.68 38.66
CA MET A 15 0.53 -33.34 38.18
C MET A 15 -0.73 -33.37 37.29
N LEU A 16 -0.80 -34.32 36.35
CA LEU A 16 -1.97 -34.49 35.47
C LEU A 16 -3.25 -34.83 36.24
N LYS A 17 -3.20 -35.70 37.28
CA LYS A 17 -4.36 -35.95 38.15
C LYS A 17 -4.81 -34.71 38.90
N THR A 18 -3.85 -33.97 39.45
CA THR A 18 -4.11 -32.77 40.27
C THR A 18 -4.75 -31.67 39.43
N ALA A 19 -4.30 -31.49 38.18
CA ALA A 19 -4.92 -30.59 37.22
C ALA A 19 -6.37 -30.99 36.89
N SER A 20 -6.63 -32.28 36.60
CA SER A 20 -7.97 -32.78 36.28
C SER A 20 -8.98 -32.59 37.43
N GLN A 21 -8.59 -32.87 38.68
CA GLN A 21 -9.49 -32.74 39.83
C GLN A 21 -9.86 -31.28 40.18
N ASN A 22 -9.03 -30.32 39.79
CA ASN A 22 -9.35 -28.89 39.93
C ASN A 22 -10.28 -28.37 38.83
N ALA A 23 -10.23 -28.97 37.63
CA ALA A 23 -11.15 -28.62 36.53
C ALA A 23 -12.59 -29.04 36.84
N GLU A 24 -12.82 -30.26 37.32
CA GLU A 24 -14.17 -30.80 37.57
C GLU A 24 -14.93 -30.07 38.67
N ASN A 25 -14.24 -29.62 39.74
CA ASN A 25 -14.87 -28.89 40.84
C ASN A 25 -15.30 -27.45 40.50
N SER A 26 -14.87 -26.91 39.36
CA SER A 26 -15.15 -25.52 38.96
C SER A 26 -16.52 -25.34 38.27
N LEU A 27 -17.26 -26.42 38.01
CA LEU A 27 -18.54 -26.42 37.27
C LEU A 27 -19.78 -26.54 38.17
N SER A 28 -19.81 -25.86 39.33
CA SER A 28 -21.07 -25.68 40.05
C SER A 28 -21.17 -24.38 40.88
N SER A 29 -22.36 -23.77 40.83
CA SER A 29 -22.80 -22.58 41.57
C SER A 29 -22.16 -21.22 41.21
N SER A 30 -23.02 -20.20 41.09
CA SER A 30 -22.65 -18.78 41.10
C SER A 30 -23.40 -18.10 42.25
N PRO A 31 -22.78 -17.14 42.96
CA PRO A 31 -23.52 -15.91 43.22
C PRO A 31 -22.69 -14.61 43.16
N LYS A 32 -23.28 -13.63 42.50
CA LYS A 32 -23.14 -12.15 42.65
C LYS A 32 -22.08 -11.62 43.64
N GLY A 33 -20.96 -11.15 43.08
CA GLY A 33 -20.51 -9.76 43.19
C GLY A 33 -19.86 -9.25 44.48
N LEU A 34 -18.57 -8.91 44.39
CA LEU A 34 -17.88 -7.78 45.04
C LEU A 34 -16.49 -7.60 44.40
N PHE A 35 -15.99 -6.37 44.27
CA PHE A 35 -14.64 -6.08 43.74
C PHE A 35 -13.56 -6.26 44.81
N PRO A 36 -12.36 -6.73 44.41
CA PRO A 36 -11.11 -6.13 44.86
C PRO A 36 -10.18 -5.73 43.70
N SER A 37 -9.27 -4.77 43.96
CA SER A 37 -8.31 -4.22 43.00
C SER A 37 -7.15 -5.17 42.66
N PRO A 38 -6.49 -5.03 41.49
CA PRO A 38 -5.27 -5.77 41.18
C PRO A 38 -4.06 -5.25 41.98
N LEU A 39 -3.30 -6.18 42.55
CA LEU A 39 -1.96 -5.96 43.07
C LEU A 39 -0.94 -6.42 42.03
N PHE A 40 -0.15 -5.49 41.48
CA PHE A 40 1.13 -5.81 40.86
C PHE A 40 2.24 -5.30 41.79
N SER A 41 3.21 -6.16 42.10
CA SER A 41 4.27 -5.91 43.07
C SER A 41 5.65 -5.89 42.40
N ASP A 42 6.42 -4.84 42.64
CA ASP A 42 7.78 -4.68 42.09
C ASP A 42 8.73 -5.82 42.44
N HIS A 43 9.53 -6.26 41.46
CA HIS A 43 10.76 -7.00 41.70
C HIS A 43 11.94 -6.38 40.96
N HIS A 44 12.68 -5.53 41.68
CA HIS A 44 13.93 -4.93 41.21
C HIS A 44 15.00 -5.99 40.89
N LEU A 45 15.58 -5.91 39.69
CA LEU A 45 16.88 -6.53 39.41
C LEU A 45 18.03 -5.63 39.87
N LYS A 46 19.15 -6.25 40.29
CA LYS A 46 20.17 -5.61 41.14
C LYS A 46 21.53 -5.52 40.47
N VAL A 47 22.05 -4.30 40.33
CA VAL A 47 23.32 -3.97 39.68
C VAL A 47 24.55 -4.29 40.57
N PRO A 48 25.64 -4.85 40.00
CA PRO A 48 26.98 -4.77 40.57
C PRO A 48 27.79 -3.60 39.98
N ALA A 49 28.48 -2.84 40.85
CA ALA A 49 29.44 -1.78 40.47
C ALA A 49 30.90 -2.30 40.69
N ALA A 50 32.00 -1.65 40.27
CA ALA A 50 32.25 -0.32 39.69
C ALA A 50 33.59 -0.33 38.88
N GLY A 51 33.88 0.67 38.02
CA GLY A 51 35.05 0.57 37.12
C GLY A 51 35.67 1.81 36.41
N LYS A 52 35.51 3.05 36.90
CA LYS A 52 36.28 4.29 36.58
C LYS A 52 36.91 4.50 35.16
N SER A 53 36.42 5.53 34.44
CA SER A 53 37.13 6.53 33.57
C SER A 53 38.31 6.13 32.63
N GLY A 54 38.41 6.60 31.38
CA GLY A 54 37.60 7.57 30.64
C GLY A 54 38.32 8.11 29.36
N THR A 55 37.88 9.28 28.86
CA THR A 55 38.46 10.11 27.76
C THR A 55 38.56 9.56 26.32
N ALA A 56 37.69 10.11 25.45
CA ALA A 56 37.90 10.62 24.08
C ALA A 56 38.73 9.85 23.01
N GLY A 57 38.17 9.71 21.79
CA GLY A 57 38.92 9.33 20.58
C GLY A 57 38.06 9.24 19.31
N VAL A 58 38.38 10.06 18.30
CA VAL A 58 37.70 10.14 16.98
C VAL A 58 38.24 9.09 15.98
N ALA A 59 37.47 8.82 14.91
CA ALA A 59 37.76 8.07 13.68
C ALA A 59 37.29 6.59 13.66
N VAL A 60 36.55 6.03 12.67
CA VAL A 60 36.34 6.24 11.20
C VAL A 60 37.12 5.23 10.30
N ARG A 61 36.38 4.64 9.34
CA ARG A 61 36.78 3.88 8.12
C ARG A 61 37.06 2.36 8.15
N HIS A 62 36.09 1.64 7.57
CA HIS A 62 36.18 0.76 6.38
C HIS A 62 37.15 -0.46 6.29
N VAL A 63 36.52 -1.64 6.14
CA VAL A 63 36.67 -2.61 5.03
C VAL A 63 38.07 -3.13 4.61
N ARG A 64 38.26 -4.46 4.69
CA ARG A 64 38.66 -5.32 3.53
C ARG A 64 38.54 -6.83 3.81
N ARG A 65 38.22 -7.62 2.76
CA ARG A 65 38.33 -9.09 2.69
C ARG A 65 39.78 -9.51 2.37
N SER A 66 40.23 -10.72 2.77
CA SER A 66 40.79 -11.74 1.83
C SER A 66 41.43 -13.01 2.47
N HIS A 67 40.87 -14.17 2.13
CA HIS A 67 41.51 -15.46 1.75
C HIS A 67 42.54 -16.26 2.61
N SER A 68 42.18 -17.55 2.72
CA SER A 68 43.02 -18.77 2.58
C SER A 68 43.61 -19.46 3.82
N GLY A 69 43.59 -20.81 3.80
CA GLY A 69 44.12 -21.67 4.89
C GLY A 69 43.70 -23.15 4.82
N LYS A 70 44.01 -23.89 3.73
CA LYS A 70 43.75 -25.35 3.65
C LYS A 70 44.67 -26.14 4.59
N HIS A 71 44.13 -27.09 5.35
CA HIS A 71 44.90 -28.02 6.19
C HIS A 71 44.85 -29.49 5.72
N VAL A 72 45.96 -30.19 5.88
CA VAL A 72 46.25 -31.56 5.39
C VAL A 72 47.34 -32.17 6.31
N ARG A 73 47.35 -33.45 6.74
CA ARG A 73 46.42 -34.58 6.47
C ARG A 73 45.73 -35.05 7.77
N VAL A 74 45.78 -36.27 8.34
CA VAL A 74 46.46 -37.57 8.10
C VAL A 74 45.47 -38.71 8.41
N LYS A 75 45.45 -39.76 7.58
CA LYS A 75 44.59 -40.95 7.79
C LYS A 75 45.34 -42.01 8.60
N LYS A 76 44.83 -42.34 9.80
CA LYS A 76 45.46 -43.28 10.75
C LYS A 76 44.92 -44.71 10.58
N ASP A 77 45.36 -45.39 9.53
CA ASP A 77 44.91 -46.74 9.16
C ASP A 77 46.11 -47.69 9.01
N GLY A 78 46.06 -48.87 9.65
CA GLY A 78 47.04 -49.96 9.52
C GLY A 78 48.31 -49.86 10.39
N GLY A 79 48.77 -51.01 10.92
CA GLY A 79 50.06 -51.13 11.63
C GLY A 79 50.09 -52.08 12.84
N GLY A 80 49.75 -53.36 12.66
CA GLY A 80 49.80 -54.35 13.76
C GLY A 80 51.23 -54.74 14.16
N GLY A 81 51.56 -54.65 15.46
CA GLY A 81 52.83 -55.10 16.05
C GLY A 81 52.61 -56.14 17.16
N LYS A 82 53.60 -57.03 17.37
CA LYS A 82 53.50 -58.13 18.35
C LYS A 82 53.45 -57.63 19.80
N GLY A 83 52.41 -58.01 20.54
CA GLY A 83 52.31 -57.80 22.00
C GLY A 83 50.92 -57.39 22.50
N THR A 84 50.05 -56.89 21.62
CA THR A 84 48.74 -56.34 22.00
C THR A 84 47.69 -57.42 22.23
N TRP A 85 46.91 -57.29 23.30
CA TRP A 85 45.73 -58.12 23.55
C TRP A 85 44.61 -57.79 22.54
N GLY A 86 43.72 -58.75 22.29
CA GLY A 86 42.71 -58.64 21.23
C GLY A 86 41.67 -57.54 21.47
N LYS A 87 41.09 -57.04 20.37
CA LYS A 87 39.94 -56.12 20.40
C LYS A 87 38.70 -56.88 20.90
N LEU A 88 38.48 -56.88 22.22
CA LEU A 88 37.35 -57.55 22.86
C LEU A 88 36.90 -56.79 24.11
N LEU A 89 36.01 -55.83 23.90
CA LEU A 89 34.93 -55.41 24.80
C LEU A 89 34.28 -54.19 24.13
N ASP A 90 33.03 -54.33 23.68
CA ASP A 90 32.19 -53.16 23.51
C ASP A 90 31.93 -52.59 24.91
N THR A 91 32.17 -51.30 25.05
CA THR A 91 31.79 -50.52 26.22
C THR A 91 31.08 -49.30 25.69
N ASP A 92 29.75 -49.29 25.84
CA ASP A 92 28.90 -48.14 25.55
C ASP A 92 29.20 -47.03 26.57
N VAL A 93 30.32 -46.36 26.37
CA VAL A 93 30.67 -45.12 27.06
C VAL A 93 30.13 -43.99 26.18
N GLU A 94 29.04 -43.36 26.62
CA GLU A 94 28.60 -42.11 26.02
C GLU A 94 29.74 -41.10 26.12
N SER A 95 30.30 -40.74 24.96
CA SER A 95 31.42 -39.81 24.87
C SER A 95 30.92 -38.38 25.09
N HIS A 96 30.76 -38.00 26.36
CA HIS A 96 30.50 -36.62 26.76
C HIS A 96 31.61 -35.72 26.21
N ILE A 97 31.25 -34.85 25.26
CA ILE A 97 32.15 -33.87 24.66
C ILE A 97 32.40 -32.75 25.69
N ASP A 98 33.61 -32.68 26.25
CA ASP A 98 34.00 -31.57 27.12
C ASP A 98 34.40 -30.35 26.28
N ARG A 99 33.65 -29.26 26.45
CA ARG A 99 33.91 -27.96 25.81
C ARG A 99 35.20 -27.27 26.27
N ASN A 100 35.91 -27.85 27.25
CA ASN A 100 37.22 -27.40 27.73
C ASN A 100 38.40 -28.27 27.24
N ASP A 101 38.16 -29.32 26.42
CA ASP A 101 39.25 -30.10 25.84
C ASP A 101 40.03 -29.25 24.80
N PRO A 102 41.38 -29.17 24.88
CA PRO A 102 42.20 -28.44 23.89
C PRO A 102 42.08 -28.91 22.43
N ASN A 103 41.44 -30.07 22.18
CA ASN A 103 41.19 -30.66 20.88
C ASN A 103 39.67 -30.75 20.56
N TYR A 104 38.82 -30.00 21.27
CA TYR A 104 37.39 -29.85 20.99
C TYR A 104 37.14 -29.25 19.59
N ASP A 105 36.29 -29.90 18.79
CA ASP A 105 35.72 -29.33 17.55
C ASP A 105 34.20 -29.18 17.71
N SER A 106 33.71 -27.95 17.58
CA SER A 106 32.28 -27.61 17.56
C SER A 106 31.48 -28.32 16.46
N GLY A 107 32.14 -28.84 15.42
CA GLY A 107 31.52 -29.62 14.35
C GLY A 107 31.09 -31.04 14.77
N GLU A 108 31.49 -31.53 15.94
CA GLU A 108 31.10 -32.85 16.47
C GLU A 108 29.90 -32.79 17.43
N GLU A 109 29.40 -31.60 17.80
CA GLU A 109 28.15 -31.50 18.58
C GLU A 109 26.94 -31.97 17.75
N PRO A 110 26.09 -32.88 18.27
CA PRO A 110 24.90 -33.31 17.55
C PRO A 110 23.97 -32.12 17.27
N TYR A 111 23.61 -31.92 16.00
CA TYR A 111 22.72 -30.84 15.56
C TYR A 111 21.37 -30.90 16.29
N GLN A 112 21.24 -30.12 17.35
CA GLN A 112 19.98 -29.94 18.03
C GLN A 112 19.05 -29.19 17.07
N LEU A 113 18.06 -29.91 16.52
CA LEU A 113 16.98 -29.32 15.74
C LEU A 113 16.24 -28.34 16.66
N VAL A 114 16.55 -27.05 16.50
CA VAL A 114 15.79 -25.96 17.11
C VAL A 114 14.42 -26.01 16.46
N GLY A 115 13.47 -26.68 17.13
CA GLY A 115 12.08 -26.65 16.75
C GLY A 115 11.64 -25.19 16.64
N ALA A 116 10.92 -24.86 15.57
CA ALA A 116 10.45 -23.50 15.33
C ALA A 116 9.78 -22.97 16.61
N THR A 117 10.20 -21.78 17.05
CA THR A 117 9.61 -21.14 18.23
C THR A 117 8.12 -21.04 18.02
N ILE A 118 7.34 -21.77 18.83
CA ILE A 118 5.88 -21.70 18.81
C ILE A 118 5.53 -20.25 19.06
N SER A 119 5.03 -19.56 18.04
CA SER A 119 4.61 -18.17 18.17
C SER A 119 3.42 -18.10 19.10
N ASP A 120 3.46 -17.14 20.03
CA ASP A 120 2.26 -16.72 20.73
C ASP A 120 1.29 -16.15 19.68
N PRO A 121 0.02 -16.61 19.61
CA PRO A 121 -0.98 -16.02 18.71
C PRO A 121 -1.07 -14.48 18.83
N LEU A 122 -0.79 -13.93 20.01
CA LEU A 122 -0.73 -12.48 20.24
C LEU A 122 0.47 -11.83 19.54
N ASP A 123 1.62 -12.50 19.41
CA ASP A 123 2.79 -11.97 18.70
C ASP A 123 2.63 -12.04 17.18
N ASP A 124 1.90 -13.02 16.65
CA ASP A 124 1.56 -13.06 15.23
C ASP A 124 0.50 -11.99 14.88
N TYR A 125 -0.49 -11.77 15.76
CA TYR A 125 -1.41 -10.63 15.63
C TYR A 125 -0.67 -9.29 15.62
N LYS A 126 0.30 -9.06 16.53
CA LYS A 126 1.13 -7.82 16.52
C LYS A 126 1.88 -7.61 15.21
N LYS A 127 2.42 -8.67 14.60
CA LYS A 127 3.13 -8.60 13.30
C LYS A 127 2.17 -8.27 12.17
N ALA A 128 1.01 -8.93 12.12
CA ALA A 128 -0.02 -8.69 11.12
C ALA A 128 -0.54 -7.24 11.19
N VAL A 129 -0.85 -6.74 12.40
CA VAL A 129 -1.24 -5.34 12.62
C VAL A 129 -0.20 -4.35 12.09
N VAL A 130 1.10 -4.60 12.33
CA VAL A 130 2.17 -3.74 11.76
C VAL A 130 2.16 -3.80 10.24
N SER A 131 2.01 -4.98 9.63
CA SER A 131 1.95 -5.14 8.18
C SER A 131 0.78 -4.36 7.55
N ILE A 132 -0.42 -4.45 8.14
CA ILE A 132 -1.62 -3.74 7.68
C ILE A 132 -1.41 -2.21 7.76
N ILE A 133 -0.79 -1.73 8.84
CA ILE A 133 -0.51 -0.29 9.03
C ILE A 133 0.55 0.20 8.01
N GLU A 134 1.59 -0.59 7.72
CA GLU A 134 2.62 -0.21 6.73
C GLU A 134 2.10 -0.27 5.29
N GLU A 135 1.28 -1.27 4.94
CA GLU A 135 0.61 -1.34 3.64
C GLU A 135 -0.35 -0.16 3.48
N TYR A 136 -1.16 0.15 4.50
CA TYR A 136 -2.06 1.30 4.50
C TYR A 136 -1.33 2.64 4.34
N PHE A 137 -0.23 2.89 5.06
CA PHE A 137 0.56 4.13 4.88
C PHE A 137 1.21 4.23 3.48
N SER A 138 1.36 3.09 2.78
CA SER A 138 1.90 3.02 1.42
C SER A 138 0.82 3.23 0.35
N THR A 139 -0.38 2.67 0.54
CA THR A 139 -1.48 2.68 -0.47
C THR A 139 -2.54 3.76 -0.24
N GLY A 140 -2.80 4.12 1.02
CA GLY A 140 -3.96 4.92 1.41
C GLY A 140 -5.32 4.20 1.33
N ASP A 141 -5.34 2.90 0.99
CA ASP A 141 -6.58 2.15 0.79
C ASP A 141 -7.23 1.75 2.13
N VAL A 142 -8.25 2.52 2.50
CA VAL A 142 -9.04 2.34 3.72
C VAL A 142 -9.86 1.04 3.68
N GLU A 143 -10.39 0.64 2.52
CA GLU A 143 -11.25 -0.53 2.37
C GLU A 143 -10.44 -1.83 2.47
N VAL A 144 -9.22 -1.86 1.92
CA VAL A 144 -8.26 -2.95 2.11
C VAL A 144 -7.84 -3.03 3.58
N ALA A 145 -7.42 -1.93 4.19
CA ALA A 145 -7.01 -1.91 5.61
C ALA A 145 -8.14 -2.34 6.56
N ALA A 146 -9.39 -1.96 6.27
CA ALA A 146 -10.58 -2.42 6.99
C ALA A 146 -10.85 -3.91 6.75
N SER A 147 -10.74 -4.39 5.52
CA SER A 147 -10.95 -5.80 5.17
C SER A 147 -9.91 -6.72 5.82
N ASP A 148 -8.63 -6.37 5.76
CA ASP A 148 -7.54 -7.14 6.36
C ASP A 148 -7.65 -7.18 7.89
N LEU A 149 -8.08 -6.07 8.52
CA LEU A 149 -8.32 -6.05 9.97
C LEU A 149 -9.54 -6.91 10.37
N ARG A 150 -10.58 -6.99 9.53
CA ARG A 150 -11.69 -7.94 9.72
C ARG A 150 -11.22 -9.39 9.55
N GLU A 151 -10.44 -9.70 8.50
CA GLU A 151 -9.94 -11.05 8.21
C GLU A 151 -8.94 -11.56 9.26
N LEU A 152 -8.13 -10.68 9.85
CA LEU A 152 -7.23 -11.00 10.96
C LEU A 152 -7.98 -11.46 12.23
N GLY A 153 -9.24 -11.02 12.39
CA GLY A 153 -10.11 -11.38 13.50
C GLY A 153 -9.56 -10.93 14.86
N SER A 154 -9.91 -11.67 15.91
CA SER A 154 -9.41 -11.42 17.28
C SER A 154 -9.73 -10.00 17.80
N SER A 155 -10.98 -9.57 17.63
CA SER A 155 -11.44 -8.19 17.86
C SER A 155 -11.11 -7.62 19.26
N GLU A 156 -10.96 -8.48 20.26
CA GLU A 156 -10.45 -8.16 21.60
C GLU A 156 -9.13 -7.34 21.60
N TYR A 157 -8.28 -7.51 20.58
CA TYR A 157 -7.01 -6.79 20.42
C TYR A 157 -7.08 -5.53 19.52
N HIS A 158 -8.26 -5.06 19.10
CA HIS A 158 -8.38 -3.78 18.38
C HIS A 158 -7.81 -2.59 19.18
N LEU A 159 -7.80 -2.71 20.53
CA LEU A 159 -7.09 -1.80 21.45
C LEU A 159 -5.60 -1.63 21.11
N TYR A 160 -4.93 -2.73 20.74
CA TYR A 160 -3.53 -2.70 20.31
C TYR A 160 -3.39 -2.07 18.92
N PHE A 161 -4.31 -2.34 17.98
CA PHE A 161 -4.30 -1.72 16.66
C PHE A 161 -4.34 -0.19 16.76
N ILE A 162 -5.28 0.38 17.53
CA ILE A 162 -5.40 1.83 17.74
C ILE A 162 -4.09 2.40 18.29
N LYS A 163 -3.53 1.79 19.35
CA LYS A 163 -2.25 2.22 19.92
C LYS A 163 -1.15 2.18 18.87
N ARG A 164 -1.04 1.08 18.14
CA ARG A 164 0.06 0.83 17.19
C ARG A 164 0.02 1.78 16.01
N LEU A 165 -1.18 2.04 15.46
CA LEU A 165 -1.42 2.98 14.37
C LEU A 165 -1.02 4.40 14.75
N VAL A 166 -1.54 4.94 15.86
CA VAL A 166 -1.22 6.31 16.31
C VAL A 166 0.26 6.44 16.67
N SER A 167 0.82 5.49 17.43
CA SER A 167 2.24 5.52 17.79
C SER A 167 3.18 5.41 16.57
N MET A 168 2.81 4.67 15.51
CA MET A 168 3.59 4.61 14.27
C MET A 168 3.43 5.88 13.40
N ALA A 169 2.29 6.57 13.48
CA ALA A 169 2.07 7.84 12.79
C ALA A 169 2.76 9.04 13.47
N MET A 170 2.84 9.04 14.81
CA MET A 170 3.50 10.11 15.58
C MET A 170 5.00 10.25 15.24
N ASP A 171 5.65 9.16 14.85
CA ASP A 171 7.08 9.07 14.48
C ASP A 171 7.33 9.30 12.97
N ARG A 172 6.32 9.74 12.21
CA ARG A 172 6.38 9.94 10.75
C ARG A 172 6.03 11.37 10.35
N HIS A 173 5.82 11.63 9.06
CA HIS A 173 5.45 12.97 8.57
C HIS A 173 3.96 13.23 8.83
N ASP A 174 3.48 14.41 8.47
CA ASP A 174 2.09 14.78 8.75
C ASP A 174 1.08 14.03 7.85
N LYS A 175 1.52 13.56 6.66
CA LYS A 175 0.77 12.62 5.82
C LYS A 175 0.30 11.42 6.63
N GLU A 176 1.20 10.70 7.30
CA GLU A 176 0.84 9.49 8.03
C GLU A 176 -0.03 9.78 9.27
N LYS A 177 0.03 11.00 9.82
CA LYS A 177 -0.84 11.43 10.94
C LYS A 177 -2.28 11.70 10.49
N GLU A 178 -2.45 12.34 9.33
CA GLU A 178 -3.79 12.49 8.74
C GLU A 178 -4.35 11.14 8.31
N MET A 179 -3.55 10.29 7.63
CA MET A 179 -3.95 8.93 7.26
C MET A 179 -4.39 8.10 8.47
N ALA A 180 -3.64 8.13 9.59
CA ALA A 180 -4.04 7.44 10.81
C ALA A 180 -5.38 7.96 11.39
N SER A 181 -5.66 9.26 11.26
CA SER A 181 -6.91 9.87 11.73
C SER A 181 -8.10 9.51 10.83
N VAL A 182 -7.89 9.53 9.51
CA VAL A 182 -8.87 9.10 8.51
C VAL A 182 -9.20 7.62 8.66
N LEU A 183 -8.20 6.75 8.86
CA LEU A 183 -8.46 5.33 9.10
C LEU A 183 -9.19 5.07 10.42
N LEU A 184 -8.84 5.74 11.51
CA LEU A 184 -9.59 5.63 12.78
C LEU A 184 -11.05 6.09 12.64
N SER A 185 -11.30 7.09 11.79
CA SER A 185 -12.64 7.60 11.50
C SER A 185 -13.46 6.65 10.64
N ALA A 186 -12.86 6.02 9.63
CA ALA A 186 -13.54 5.04 8.78
C ALA A 186 -13.80 3.70 9.49
N LEU A 187 -12.88 3.25 10.35
CA LEU A 187 -13.04 2.02 11.13
C LEU A 187 -14.03 2.18 12.31
N TYR A 188 -14.42 3.40 12.66
CA TYR A 188 -15.31 3.67 13.79
C TYR A 188 -16.71 3.10 13.58
N ALA A 189 -17.23 2.40 14.60
CA ALA A 189 -18.54 1.77 14.65
C ALA A 189 -18.80 0.63 13.65
N ASP A 190 -18.07 0.55 12.54
CA ASP A 190 -18.10 -0.53 11.55
C ASP A 190 -17.14 -1.69 11.89
N VAL A 191 -15.84 -1.41 12.07
CA VAL A 191 -14.82 -2.44 12.41
C VAL A 191 -14.43 -2.39 13.90
N ILE A 192 -14.36 -1.19 14.48
CA ILE A 192 -13.90 -0.97 15.85
C ILE A 192 -15.01 -0.29 16.67
N SER A 193 -15.38 -0.91 17.80
CA SER A 193 -16.43 -0.35 18.65
C SER A 193 -16.00 0.99 19.30
N PRO A 194 -16.93 1.93 19.54
CA PRO A 194 -16.62 3.19 20.24
C PRO A 194 -16.03 2.98 21.65
N SER A 195 -16.33 1.85 22.29
CA SER A 195 -15.67 1.39 23.52
C SER A 195 -14.18 1.14 23.34
N GLN A 196 -13.79 0.46 22.26
CA GLN A 196 -12.39 0.15 21.99
C GLN A 196 -11.61 1.37 21.53
N ILE A 197 -12.20 2.25 20.71
CA ILE A 197 -11.59 3.54 20.35
C ILE A 197 -11.25 4.33 21.62
N ARG A 198 -12.23 4.53 22.51
CA ARG A 198 -12.04 5.18 23.82
C ARG A 198 -10.91 4.54 24.64
N ASP A 199 -10.92 3.22 24.82
CA ASP A 199 -9.97 2.55 25.71
C ASP A 199 -8.57 2.42 25.09
N GLY A 200 -8.46 2.34 23.75
CA GLY A 200 -7.19 2.46 23.02
C GLY A 200 -6.56 3.85 23.17
N PHE A 201 -7.37 4.91 23.13
CA PHE A 201 -6.91 6.27 23.44
C PHE A 201 -6.51 6.44 24.92
N VAL A 202 -7.11 5.73 25.88
CA VAL A 202 -6.61 5.69 27.27
C VAL A 202 -5.22 5.05 27.31
N ILE A 203 -5.01 3.89 26.66
CA ILE A 203 -3.72 3.19 26.64
C ILE A 203 -2.62 4.04 25.96
N LEU A 204 -2.97 4.84 24.94
CA LEU A 204 -2.06 5.80 24.32
C LEU A 204 -1.60 6.87 25.32
N LEU A 205 -2.54 7.48 26.04
CA LEU A 205 -2.29 8.51 27.06
C LEU A 205 -1.51 7.97 28.26
N GLU A 206 -1.75 6.72 28.67
CA GLU A 206 -0.97 6.03 29.71
C GLU A 206 0.49 5.83 29.28
N SER A 207 0.76 5.56 28.00
CA SER A 207 2.12 5.49 27.44
C SER A 207 2.69 6.81 26.93
N ALA A 208 2.03 7.95 27.15
CA ALA A 208 2.52 9.24 26.65
C ALA A 208 3.87 9.65 27.28
N ASP A 209 4.20 9.13 28.47
CA ASP A 209 5.51 9.32 29.09
C ASP A 209 6.63 8.56 28.37
N ASP A 210 6.36 7.32 27.92
CA ASP A 210 7.26 6.48 27.13
C ASP A 210 7.43 7.01 25.70
N LEU A 211 6.32 7.30 25.01
CA LEU A 211 6.33 7.80 23.61
C LEU A 211 7.17 9.09 23.48
N ALA A 212 7.13 9.94 24.50
CA ALA A 212 7.90 11.16 24.59
C ALA A 212 9.32 10.97 25.16
N VAL A 213 9.88 9.75 25.07
CA VAL A 213 11.32 9.47 25.14
C VAL A 213 11.91 9.42 23.72
N ASP A 214 11.21 8.76 22.80
CA ASP A 214 11.67 8.57 21.42
C ASP A 214 11.23 9.73 20.51
N ILE A 215 10.00 10.23 20.68
CA ILE A 215 9.36 11.22 19.78
C ILE A 215 9.43 12.63 20.40
N LEU A 216 10.04 13.57 19.67
CA LEU A 216 10.03 14.99 20.01
C LEU A 216 8.62 15.59 19.87
N ASP A 217 8.25 16.50 20.76
CA ASP A 217 6.94 17.17 20.82
C ASP A 217 5.71 16.23 20.85
N ALA A 218 5.91 14.96 21.24
CA ALA A 218 4.88 13.93 21.34
C ALA A 218 3.65 14.34 22.19
N VAL A 219 3.82 15.25 23.15
CA VAL A 219 2.71 15.82 23.95
C VAL A 219 1.76 16.64 23.08
N ASP A 220 2.30 17.49 22.21
CA ASP A 220 1.50 18.32 21.30
C ASP A 220 0.95 17.52 20.12
N ILE A 221 1.73 16.56 19.59
CA ILE A 221 1.27 15.67 18.51
C ILE A 221 0.12 14.76 18.99
N LEU A 222 0.24 14.12 20.16
CA LEU A 222 -0.85 13.31 20.71
C LEU A 222 -2.04 14.16 21.16
N ALA A 223 -1.82 15.41 21.58
CA ALA A 223 -2.92 16.35 21.86
C ALA A 223 -3.68 16.75 20.58
N LEU A 224 -3.00 16.78 19.44
CA LEU A 224 -3.63 16.96 18.13
C LEU A 224 -4.47 15.74 17.73
N PHE A 225 -3.95 14.51 17.92
CA PHE A 225 -4.71 13.28 17.69
C PHE A 225 -5.98 13.21 18.55
N VAL A 226 -5.89 13.57 19.84
CA VAL A 226 -7.07 13.59 20.73
C VAL A 226 -8.02 14.74 20.37
N ALA A 227 -7.54 15.87 19.85
CA ALA A 227 -8.40 16.93 19.32
C ALA A 227 -9.13 16.49 18.03
N ARG A 228 -8.41 15.89 17.07
CA ARG A 228 -8.92 15.38 15.80
C ARG A 228 -10.00 14.32 16.06
N ALA A 229 -9.70 13.35 16.91
CA ALA A 229 -10.65 12.32 17.33
C ALA A 229 -11.92 12.85 18.06
N VAL A 230 -11.89 14.07 18.62
CA VAL A 230 -13.08 14.73 19.19
C VAL A 230 -13.83 15.59 18.16
N VAL A 231 -13.15 16.05 17.10
CA VAL A 231 -13.76 16.72 15.95
C VAL A 231 -14.46 15.72 15.02
N ASP A 232 -13.90 14.52 14.86
CA ASP A 232 -14.42 13.42 14.05
C ASP A 232 -15.55 12.62 14.74
N ASP A 233 -16.07 13.09 15.88
CA ASP A 233 -17.05 12.43 16.77
C ASP A 233 -16.67 11.01 17.27
N ILE A 234 -15.49 10.47 16.91
CA ILE A 234 -15.03 9.15 17.35
C ILE A 234 -14.71 9.08 18.85
N LEU A 235 -14.44 10.22 19.49
CA LEU A 235 -14.36 10.39 20.94
C LEU A 235 -15.35 11.48 21.41
N PRO A 236 -16.27 11.19 22.35
CA PRO A 236 -17.16 12.21 22.89
C PRO A 236 -16.36 13.21 23.73
N PRO A 237 -16.64 14.53 23.70
CA PRO A 237 -15.89 15.55 24.46
C PRO A 237 -15.74 15.27 25.97
N ALA A 238 -16.72 14.57 26.58
CA ALA A 238 -16.66 14.12 27.98
C ALA A 238 -15.52 13.12 28.28
N PHE A 239 -14.88 12.54 27.25
CA PHE A 239 -13.69 11.71 27.35
C PHE A 239 -12.57 12.42 28.13
N LEU A 240 -12.29 13.68 27.80
CA LEU A 240 -11.21 14.47 28.41
C LEU A 240 -11.38 14.56 29.93
N THR A 241 -12.59 14.90 30.39
CA THR A 241 -12.94 15.01 31.81
C THR A 241 -12.93 13.66 32.54
N ARG A 242 -13.03 12.54 31.82
CA ARG A 242 -12.92 11.18 32.37
C ARG A 242 -11.46 10.73 32.44
N ALA A 243 -10.69 10.92 31.37
CA ALA A 243 -9.28 10.55 31.30
C ALA A 243 -8.42 11.35 32.31
N LYS A 244 -8.68 12.66 32.47
CA LYS A 244 -8.05 13.50 33.53
C LYS A 244 -8.32 13.04 34.97
N LYS A 245 -9.28 12.13 35.21
CA LYS A 245 -9.56 11.54 36.52
C LYS A 245 -8.95 10.16 36.72
N ALA A 246 -8.44 9.54 35.66
CA ALA A 246 -7.76 8.25 35.69
C ALA A 246 -6.23 8.41 35.71
N LEU A 247 -5.71 9.40 34.99
CA LEU A 247 -4.27 9.68 34.87
C LEU A 247 -3.76 10.52 36.05
N PRO A 248 -2.51 10.27 36.53
CA PRO A 248 -1.87 11.15 37.53
C PRO A 248 -1.60 12.55 36.96
N GLU A 249 -1.81 13.60 37.77
CA GLU A 249 -1.59 15.01 37.36
C GLU A 249 -0.15 15.31 36.89
N SER A 250 0.82 14.45 37.25
CA SER A 250 2.23 14.58 36.88
C SER A 250 2.63 13.89 35.56
N SER A 251 1.74 13.09 34.93
CA SER A 251 2.08 12.38 33.70
C SER A 251 2.08 13.29 32.48
N LYS A 252 2.85 12.96 31.44
CA LYS A 252 2.70 13.60 30.12
C LYS A 252 1.31 13.35 29.55
N GLY A 253 0.67 12.21 29.84
CA GLY A 253 -0.71 11.92 29.45
C GLY A 253 -1.73 12.94 30.00
N PHE A 254 -1.54 13.44 31.22
CA PHE A 254 -2.37 14.51 31.76
C PHE A 254 -2.09 15.85 31.07
N GLN A 255 -0.83 16.14 30.74
CA GLN A 255 -0.43 17.34 29.99
C GLN A 255 -1.03 17.36 28.57
N VAL A 256 -1.02 16.23 27.86
CA VAL A 256 -1.69 16.04 26.56
C VAL A 256 -3.15 16.51 26.62
N LEU A 257 -3.90 16.05 27.64
CA LEU A 257 -5.30 16.42 27.82
C LEU A 257 -5.49 17.90 28.22
N GLN A 258 -4.50 18.54 28.83
CA GLN A 258 -4.51 19.97 29.11
C GLN A 258 -4.22 20.81 27.84
N THR A 259 -3.25 20.39 27.04
CA THR A 259 -2.93 20.97 25.72
C THR A 259 -4.13 20.84 24.77
N THR A 260 -4.75 19.66 24.69
CA THR A 260 -5.92 19.39 23.83
C THR A 260 -7.06 20.37 24.09
N GLU A 261 -7.47 20.50 25.35
CA GLU A 261 -8.57 21.36 25.78
C GLU A 261 -8.23 22.85 25.56
N LYS A 262 -7.02 23.28 25.94
CA LYS A 262 -6.62 24.69 25.93
C LYS A 262 -6.25 25.24 24.54
N ASN A 263 -5.44 24.50 23.79
CA ASN A 263 -4.81 25.01 22.57
C ASN A 263 -5.64 24.72 21.31
N TYR A 264 -6.41 23.63 21.30
CA TYR A 264 -7.16 23.18 20.14
C TYR A 264 -8.67 23.36 20.34
N LEU A 265 -9.29 22.69 21.31
CA LEU A 265 -10.76 22.67 21.43
C LEU A 265 -11.38 23.97 22.01
N SER A 266 -10.62 24.77 22.76
CA SER A 266 -11.08 26.09 23.25
C SER A 266 -11.10 27.18 22.16
N ALA A 267 -10.58 26.92 20.97
CA ALA A 267 -10.52 27.92 19.90
C ALA A 267 -11.88 28.08 19.18
N PRO A 268 -12.26 29.29 18.73
CA PRO A 268 -13.29 29.44 17.71
C PRO A 268 -12.79 28.81 16.39
N HIS A 269 -13.69 28.14 15.65
CA HIS A 269 -13.35 27.39 14.42
C HIS A 269 -12.35 26.24 14.64
N HIS A 270 -12.32 25.62 15.83
CA HIS A 270 -11.37 24.55 16.16
C HIS A 270 -11.42 23.33 15.20
N ALA A 271 -12.59 22.94 14.70
CA ALA A 271 -12.72 21.82 13.76
C ALA A 271 -11.90 22.07 12.48
N GLU A 272 -12.24 23.16 11.77
CA GLU A 272 -11.55 23.61 10.55
C GLU A 272 -10.05 23.87 10.75
N LEU A 273 -9.66 24.33 11.96
CA LEU A 273 -8.25 24.51 12.31
C LEU A 273 -7.52 23.18 12.49
N VAL A 274 -8.15 22.21 13.16
CA VAL A 274 -7.58 20.88 13.46
C VAL A 274 -7.49 20.02 12.21
N GLU A 275 -8.55 19.98 11.38
CA GLU A 275 -8.58 19.31 10.07
C GLU A 275 -7.41 19.72 9.16
N ARG A 276 -7.05 21.01 9.16
CA ARG A 276 -5.98 21.53 8.30
C ARG A 276 -4.57 21.38 8.86
N ARG A 277 -4.39 20.88 10.09
CA ARG A 277 -3.04 20.80 10.71
C ARG A 277 -2.08 19.86 10.00
N TRP A 278 -2.59 18.79 9.41
CA TRP A 278 -1.79 17.75 8.75
C TRP A 278 -2.00 17.66 7.23
N GLY A 279 -2.87 18.51 6.68
CA GLY A 279 -3.03 18.67 5.23
C GLY A 279 -4.47 18.96 4.79
N GLY A 280 -5.46 18.40 5.51
CA GLY A 280 -6.88 18.46 5.14
C GLY A 280 -7.30 17.46 4.04
N SER A 281 -6.35 16.66 3.53
CA SER A 281 -6.57 15.57 2.58
C SER A 281 -5.46 14.51 2.72
N THR A 282 -5.79 13.24 2.47
CA THR A 282 -4.79 12.15 2.39
C THR A 282 -3.91 12.23 1.14
N HIS A 283 -4.38 12.95 0.12
CA HIS A 283 -3.69 13.23 -1.13
C HIS A 283 -3.47 14.73 -1.23
N ILE A 284 -2.22 15.18 -1.08
CA ILE A 284 -1.83 16.55 -1.46
C ILE A 284 -1.72 16.54 -2.99
N THR A 285 -2.59 17.25 -3.69
CA THR A 285 -2.57 17.23 -5.16
C THR A 285 -1.34 17.96 -5.70
N VAL A 286 -0.87 17.57 -6.88
CA VAL A 286 0.26 18.26 -7.53
C VAL A 286 -0.06 19.75 -7.72
N GLU A 287 -1.32 20.08 -7.99
CA GLU A 287 -1.85 21.44 -8.13
C GLU A 287 -1.82 22.24 -6.82
N GLU A 288 -2.08 21.59 -5.68
CA GLU A 288 -1.87 22.19 -4.36
C GLU A 288 -0.38 22.43 -4.06
N VAL A 289 0.51 21.50 -4.42
CA VAL A 289 1.96 21.71 -4.26
C VAL A 289 2.43 22.87 -5.16
N LYS A 290 2.07 22.85 -6.45
CA LYS A 290 2.30 23.93 -7.43
C LYS A 290 1.79 25.28 -6.92
N LYS A 291 0.63 25.31 -6.25
CA LYS A 291 0.07 26.49 -5.61
C LYS A 291 0.88 26.93 -4.39
N LYS A 292 1.13 26.04 -3.42
CA LYS A 292 1.94 26.32 -2.22
C LYS A 292 3.32 26.87 -2.59
N ILE A 293 3.99 26.30 -3.61
CA ILE A 293 5.25 26.82 -4.14
C ILE A 293 5.10 28.25 -4.71
N ALA A 294 4.03 28.53 -5.46
CA ALA A 294 3.81 29.86 -6.02
C ALA A 294 3.46 30.92 -4.95
N ASP A 295 2.74 30.53 -3.89
CA ASP A 295 2.45 31.39 -2.74
C ASP A 295 3.73 31.69 -1.94
N LEU A 296 4.51 30.64 -1.61
CA LEU A 296 5.84 30.74 -0.97
C LEU A 296 6.80 31.66 -1.73
N LEU A 297 6.90 31.51 -3.06
CA LEU A 297 7.80 32.33 -3.88
C LEU A 297 7.36 33.80 -3.96
N ARG A 298 6.05 34.09 -3.88
CA ARG A 298 5.55 35.47 -3.74
C ARG A 298 5.90 36.05 -2.37
N GLU A 299 5.60 35.32 -1.30
CA GLU A 299 5.92 35.75 0.08
C GLU A 299 7.42 35.98 0.27
N TYR A 300 8.27 35.16 -0.34
CA TYR A 300 9.72 35.39 -0.37
C TYR A 300 10.12 36.67 -1.13
N VAL A 301 9.50 36.96 -2.28
CA VAL A 301 9.78 38.18 -3.06
C VAL A 301 9.31 39.45 -2.34
N GLU A 302 8.27 39.35 -1.50
CA GLU A 302 7.78 40.47 -0.69
C GLU A 302 8.58 40.65 0.63
N SER A 303 9.01 39.57 1.27
CA SER A 303 9.73 39.61 2.57
C SER A 303 11.25 39.69 2.45
N GLY A 304 11.84 39.04 1.45
CA GLY A 304 13.28 38.82 1.30
C GLY A 304 13.90 37.79 2.27
N ASP A 305 13.10 37.12 3.11
CA ASP A 305 13.59 36.16 4.10
C ASP A 305 13.82 34.77 3.49
N ALA A 306 15.07 34.48 3.19
CA ALA A 306 15.47 33.22 2.60
C ALA A 306 15.51 32.06 3.61
N VAL A 307 15.64 32.34 4.91
CA VAL A 307 15.63 31.30 5.95
C VAL A 307 14.21 30.76 6.09
N GLU A 308 13.22 31.65 6.08
CA GLU A 308 11.80 31.27 6.07
C GLU A 308 11.42 30.55 4.77
N ALA A 309 11.84 31.05 3.61
CA ALA A 309 11.61 30.35 2.34
C ALA A 309 12.24 28.94 2.31
N CYS A 310 13.47 28.77 2.80
CA CYS A 310 14.12 27.46 2.94
C CYS A 310 13.44 26.57 3.99
N ARG A 311 12.86 27.13 5.06
CA ARG A 311 12.00 26.38 6.01
C ARG A 311 10.76 25.87 5.31
N CYS A 312 10.02 26.74 4.63
CA CYS A 312 8.79 26.37 3.94
C CYS A 312 9.03 25.38 2.80
N ILE A 313 10.11 25.50 2.02
CA ILE A 313 10.49 24.50 0.99
C ILE A 313 10.72 23.12 1.64
N ARG A 314 11.39 23.06 2.79
CA ARG A 314 11.63 21.83 3.54
C ARG A 314 10.33 21.20 4.08
N GLU A 315 9.39 22.04 4.51
CA GLU A 315 8.06 21.64 5.02
C GLU A 315 7.09 21.20 3.91
N LEU A 316 7.39 21.42 2.62
CA LEU A 316 6.63 20.81 1.52
C LEU A 316 6.82 19.28 1.46
N GLY A 317 7.89 18.72 2.04
CA GLY A 317 8.16 17.27 2.10
C GLY A 317 8.51 16.58 0.77
N VAL A 318 8.38 17.27 -0.36
CA VAL A 318 8.49 16.70 -1.72
C VAL A 318 9.87 16.93 -2.35
N SER A 319 10.92 16.36 -1.76
CA SER A 319 12.32 16.52 -2.20
C SER A 319 12.57 16.18 -3.69
N PHE A 320 11.81 15.24 -4.26
CA PHE A 320 11.86 14.86 -5.67
C PHE A 320 11.13 15.84 -6.61
N PHE A 321 10.34 16.78 -6.07
CA PHE A 321 9.59 17.82 -6.79
C PHE A 321 10.24 19.22 -6.67
N HIS A 322 11.40 19.33 -6.02
CA HIS A 322 12.09 20.62 -5.83
C HIS A 322 12.48 21.32 -7.15
N HIS A 323 12.58 20.58 -8.27
CA HIS A 323 12.71 21.16 -9.62
C HIS A 323 11.55 22.14 -9.98
N GLU A 324 10.35 21.99 -9.41
CA GLU A 324 9.22 22.90 -9.68
C GLU A 324 9.37 24.20 -8.90
N VAL A 325 10.01 24.17 -7.72
CA VAL A 325 10.46 25.38 -7.02
C VAL A 325 11.44 26.14 -7.92
N VAL A 326 12.43 25.44 -8.49
CA VAL A 326 13.41 26.02 -9.43
C VAL A 326 12.72 26.58 -10.68
N LYS A 327 11.84 25.81 -11.33
CA LYS A 327 11.12 26.24 -12.54
C LYS A 327 10.27 27.48 -12.26
N ARG A 328 9.41 27.44 -11.23
CA ARG A 328 8.51 28.57 -10.87
C ARG A 328 9.28 29.80 -10.43
N ALA A 329 10.37 29.63 -9.68
CA ALA A 329 11.23 30.74 -9.27
C ALA A 329 11.87 31.43 -10.49
N LEU A 330 12.44 30.66 -11.42
CA LEU A 330 13.04 31.21 -12.64
C LEU A 330 11.99 31.89 -13.56
N VAL A 331 10.78 31.34 -13.66
CA VAL A 331 9.66 32.00 -14.37
C VAL A 331 9.30 33.33 -13.69
N LEU A 332 9.11 33.35 -12.36
CA LEU A 332 8.80 34.55 -11.59
C LEU A 332 9.89 35.63 -11.72
N ALA A 333 11.16 35.24 -11.89
CA ALA A 333 12.27 36.16 -12.19
C ALA A 333 12.26 36.71 -13.62
N MET A 334 11.65 36.01 -14.59
CA MET A 334 11.43 36.52 -15.94
C MET A 334 10.22 37.46 -16.00
N GLU A 335 9.12 37.09 -15.35
CA GLU A 335 7.91 37.92 -15.20
C GLU A 335 8.22 39.23 -14.44
N ILE A 336 8.76 39.10 -13.22
CA ILE A 336 9.01 40.21 -12.31
C ILE A 336 10.52 40.47 -12.30
N ARG A 337 10.97 41.34 -13.21
CA ARG A 337 12.39 41.69 -13.38
C ARG A 337 13.06 42.27 -12.12
N THR A 338 12.29 42.80 -11.17
CA THR A 338 12.77 43.23 -9.85
C THR A 338 12.94 42.10 -8.84
N ALA A 339 12.31 40.94 -9.05
CA ALA A 339 12.43 39.75 -8.21
C ALA A 339 13.68 38.92 -8.52
N GLU A 340 14.24 39.00 -9.74
CA GLU A 340 15.43 38.25 -10.16
C GLU A 340 16.57 38.22 -9.11
N PRO A 341 17.07 39.35 -8.55
CA PRO A 341 18.17 39.30 -7.58
C PRO A 341 17.82 38.59 -6.27
N LEU A 342 16.55 38.57 -5.86
CA LEU A 342 16.10 37.78 -4.71
C LEU A 342 15.98 36.31 -5.09
N ILE A 343 15.32 35.99 -6.20
CA ILE A 343 15.17 34.61 -6.67
C ILE A 343 16.52 33.89 -6.82
N LEU A 344 17.51 34.54 -7.44
CA LEU A 344 18.82 33.93 -7.62
C LEU A 344 19.58 33.79 -6.29
N LYS A 345 19.34 34.68 -5.31
CA LYS A 345 19.82 34.50 -3.93
C LYS A 345 19.21 33.24 -3.30
N LEU A 346 17.88 33.07 -3.37
CA LEU A 346 17.18 31.90 -2.80
C LEU A 346 17.65 30.58 -3.44
N LEU A 347 17.67 30.51 -4.77
CA LEU A 347 18.08 29.29 -5.48
C LEU A 347 19.54 28.94 -5.21
N LYS A 348 20.40 29.95 -5.05
CA LYS A 348 21.78 29.76 -4.61
C LYS A 348 21.83 29.24 -3.17
N GLU A 349 21.22 29.92 -2.20
CA GLU A 349 21.27 29.53 -0.78
C GLU A 349 20.67 28.13 -0.55
N ALA A 350 19.57 27.80 -1.22
CA ALA A 350 18.97 26.47 -1.20
C ALA A 350 19.86 25.37 -1.85
N SER A 351 20.78 25.74 -2.74
CA SER A 351 21.79 24.81 -3.27
C SER A 351 23.02 24.68 -2.36
N GLU A 352 23.46 25.77 -1.71
CA GLU A 352 24.59 25.77 -0.76
C GLU A 352 24.23 25.02 0.54
N GLU A 353 22.96 25.05 0.97
CA GLU A 353 22.43 24.18 2.04
C GLU A 353 22.21 22.72 1.62
N GLY A 354 22.23 22.41 0.32
CA GLY A 354 21.86 21.10 -0.22
C GLY A 354 20.35 20.77 -0.15
N LEU A 355 19.51 21.77 0.13
CA LEU A 355 18.04 21.64 0.16
C LEU A 355 17.45 21.34 -1.22
N ILE A 356 18.05 21.88 -2.28
CA ILE A 356 17.79 21.51 -3.68
C ILE A 356 19.04 20.82 -4.21
N SER A 357 18.93 19.53 -4.55
CA SER A 357 20.06 18.76 -5.08
C SER A 357 20.44 19.23 -6.49
N SER A 358 21.70 19.03 -6.90
CA SER A 358 22.18 19.43 -8.23
C SER A 358 21.38 18.78 -9.38
N SER A 359 20.84 17.57 -9.16
CA SER A 359 19.91 16.92 -10.10
C SER A 359 18.59 17.69 -10.21
N GLN A 360 17.95 18.00 -9.07
CA GLN A 360 16.71 18.79 -9.03
C GLN A 360 16.89 20.21 -9.60
N MET A 361 18.06 20.82 -9.38
CA MET A 361 18.41 22.11 -9.97
C MET A 361 18.54 22.03 -11.49
N ALA A 362 19.37 21.11 -12.02
CA ALA A 362 19.53 20.93 -13.46
C ALA A 362 18.22 20.57 -14.16
N LYS A 363 17.40 19.73 -13.53
CA LYS A 363 16.06 19.34 -13.99
C LYS A 363 15.08 20.53 -14.01
N GLY A 364 15.15 21.43 -13.03
CA GLY A 364 14.37 22.67 -13.03
C GLY A 364 14.73 23.61 -14.20
N PHE A 365 16.02 23.75 -14.49
CA PHE A 365 16.48 24.47 -15.69
C PHE A 365 16.07 23.76 -16.99
N ALA A 366 16.07 22.42 -17.05
CA ALA A 366 15.63 21.65 -18.21
C ALA A 366 14.13 21.80 -18.48
N ARG A 367 13.26 21.60 -17.47
CA ARG A 367 11.80 21.78 -17.63
C ARG A 367 11.39 23.23 -17.94
N LEU A 368 12.25 24.20 -17.61
CA LEU A 368 12.11 25.58 -18.11
C LEU A 368 12.54 25.68 -19.58
N ALA A 369 13.70 25.14 -19.97
CA ALA A 369 14.18 25.15 -21.35
C ALA A 369 13.14 24.58 -22.34
N GLU A 370 12.52 23.45 -22.00
CA GLU A 370 11.44 22.80 -22.76
C GLU A 370 10.20 23.71 -22.95
N SER A 371 9.91 24.58 -21.98
CA SER A 371 8.75 25.48 -22.01
C SER A 371 9.07 26.90 -22.49
N LEU A 372 10.29 27.18 -22.98
CA LEU A 372 10.68 28.52 -23.47
C LEU A 372 9.97 28.97 -24.76
N ASP A 373 9.43 28.05 -25.56
CA ASP A 373 8.64 28.41 -26.75
C ASP A 373 7.27 28.95 -26.37
N ASP A 374 6.60 28.28 -25.42
CA ASP A 374 5.29 28.64 -24.87
C ASP A 374 5.41 29.91 -23.99
N LEU A 375 6.38 29.93 -23.07
CA LEU A 375 6.66 31.10 -22.22
C LEU A 375 7.07 32.35 -23.02
N ALA A 376 7.56 32.20 -24.26
CA ALA A 376 7.86 33.33 -25.13
C ALA A 376 6.61 34.00 -25.74
N LEU A 377 5.42 33.38 -25.64
CA LEU A 377 4.14 33.98 -26.03
C LEU A 377 3.74 35.08 -25.02
N ASP A 378 3.86 34.79 -23.72
CA ASP A 378 3.59 35.75 -22.63
C ASP A 378 4.77 36.69 -22.36
N ILE A 379 6.00 36.17 -22.44
CA ILE A 379 7.24 36.92 -22.13
C ILE A 379 8.17 36.89 -23.35
N PRO A 380 8.06 37.85 -24.30
CA PRO A 380 8.85 37.85 -25.54
C PRO A 380 10.38 37.84 -25.36
N SER A 381 10.89 38.17 -24.16
CA SER A 381 12.31 38.07 -23.78
C SER A 381 12.73 36.76 -23.12
N ALA A 382 11.83 35.79 -22.86
CA ALA A 382 12.12 34.58 -22.07
C ALA A 382 13.40 33.85 -22.53
N LYS A 383 13.54 33.63 -23.84
CA LYS A 383 14.70 32.97 -24.44
C LYS A 383 16.02 33.72 -24.18
N SER A 384 16.03 35.05 -24.32
CA SER A 384 17.24 35.85 -24.08
C SER A 384 17.57 35.99 -22.59
N LEU A 385 16.54 36.02 -21.72
CA LEU A 385 16.74 35.96 -20.27
C LEU A 385 17.33 34.61 -19.85
N PHE A 386 16.79 33.49 -20.32
CA PHE A 386 17.33 32.15 -20.04
C PHE A 386 18.79 32.01 -20.48
N GLN A 387 19.12 32.46 -21.69
CA GLN A 387 20.50 32.49 -22.21
C GLN A 387 21.45 33.35 -21.36
N SER A 388 20.95 34.36 -20.64
CA SER A 388 21.74 35.16 -19.69
C SER A 388 21.83 34.53 -18.29
N LEU A 389 20.83 33.74 -17.88
CA LEU A 389 20.73 33.12 -16.56
C LEU A 389 21.58 31.86 -16.43
N VAL A 390 21.59 30.98 -17.44
CA VAL A 390 22.35 29.71 -17.39
C VAL A 390 23.86 29.92 -17.16
N PRO A 391 24.56 30.83 -17.88
CA PRO A 391 25.98 31.10 -17.61
C PRO A 391 26.23 31.66 -16.21
N LYS A 392 25.29 32.43 -15.67
CA LYS A 392 25.36 33.01 -14.32
C LYS A 392 25.27 31.91 -13.25
N ALA A 393 24.27 31.03 -13.33
CA ALA A 393 24.10 29.89 -12.42
C ALA A 393 25.31 28.92 -12.44
N ILE A 394 25.91 28.70 -13.61
CA ILE A 394 27.16 27.94 -13.74
C ILE A 394 28.34 28.68 -13.09
N SER A 395 28.47 29.99 -13.32
CA SER A 395 29.56 30.80 -12.74
C SER A 395 29.48 30.95 -11.21
N GLU A 396 28.28 30.91 -10.66
CA GLU A 396 27.99 30.95 -9.22
C GLU A 396 27.99 29.56 -8.56
N GLY A 397 28.19 28.49 -9.35
CA GLY A 397 28.46 27.12 -8.87
C GLY A 397 27.23 26.26 -8.59
N TRP A 398 26.01 26.73 -8.87
CA TRP A 398 24.76 26.02 -8.54
C TRP A 398 24.14 25.25 -9.72
N LEU A 399 24.66 25.40 -10.93
CA LEU A 399 24.34 24.58 -12.10
C LEU A 399 25.61 23.96 -12.72
N ASP A 400 25.57 22.69 -13.12
CA ASP A 400 26.73 22.01 -13.72
C ASP A 400 27.02 22.54 -15.14
N ALA A 401 28.29 22.77 -15.45
CA ALA A 401 28.77 23.14 -16.78
C ALA A 401 28.47 22.07 -17.86
N LEU A 402 28.19 20.82 -17.47
CA LEU A 402 27.68 19.78 -18.39
C LEU A 402 26.33 20.16 -19.02
N PHE A 403 25.51 21.01 -18.39
CA PHE A 403 24.23 21.49 -18.93
C PHE A 403 24.37 22.20 -20.29
N MET A 404 25.54 22.80 -20.59
CA MET A 404 25.81 23.46 -21.87
C MET A 404 26.30 22.51 -22.98
N LYS A 405 26.54 21.22 -22.70
CA LYS A 405 27.06 20.27 -23.70
C LYS A 405 25.97 19.52 -24.47
N SER A 406 24.77 19.40 -23.93
CA SER A 406 23.64 18.71 -24.56
C SER A 406 23.03 19.46 -25.75
N SER A 407 23.35 20.75 -25.94
CA SER A 407 22.77 21.61 -26.98
C SER A 407 23.76 22.02 -28.08
N GLY A 408 24.85 21.28 -28.27
CA GLY A 408 26.07 21.81 -28.92
C GLY A 408 26.52 21.18 -30.24
N GLU A 409 26.18 19.92 -30.54
CA GLU A 409 26.82 19.15 -31.61
C GLU A 409 25.82 18.38 -32.51
N ASP A 410 26.28 18.05 -33.73
CA ASP A 410 25.65 17.30 -34.81
C ASP A 410 24.29 17.75 -35.40
N GLY A 411 24.38 18.45 -36.54
CA GLY A 411 23.29 18.64 -37.50
C GLY A 411 22.83 17.37 -38.22
N GLN A 412 23.31 16.19 -37.82
CA GLN A 412 22.75 14.90 -38.21
C GLN A 412 21.69 14.43 -37.22
N ALA A 413 21.85 14.73 -35.93
CA ALA A 413 20.84 14.49 -34.89
C ALA A 413 19.59 15.36 -35.11
N GLN A 414 19.71 16.57 -35.66
CA GLN A 414 18.54 17.42 -35.97
C GLN A 414 17.53 16.76 -36.91
N ALA A 415 17.98 16.00 -37.91
CA ALA A 415 17.08 15.33 -38.86
C ALA A 415 16.41 14.07 -38.27
N GLU A 416 17.02 13.45 -37.27
CA GLU A 416 16.43 12.35 -36.51
C GLU A 416 15.48 12.88 -35.43
N ASP A 417 15.81 13.98 -34.76
CA ASP A 417 14.94 14.65 -33.78
C ASP A 417 13.71 15.29 -34.44
N GLU A 418 13.81 15.87 -35.65
CA GLU A 418 12.64 16.32 -36.42
C GLU A 418 11.69 15.17 -36.76
N LYS A 419 12.21 13.99 -37.18
CA LYS A 419 11.41 12.78 -37.42
C LYS A 419 10.75 12.27 -36.13
N VAL A 420 11.53 12.17 -35.06
CA VAL A 420 11.06 11.71 -33.75
C VAL A 420 10.04 12.68 -33.16
N LYS A 421 10.17 13.99 -33.41
CA LYS A 421 9.19 15.01 -33.04
C LYS A 421 7.88 14.85 -33.83
N TRP A 422 7.94 14.74 -35.15
CA TRP A 422 6.74 14.51 -35.96
C TRP A 422 6.03 13.21 -35.55
N PHE A 423 6.76 12.10 -35.37
CA PHE A 423 6.18 10.84 -34.88
C PHE A 423 5.51 11.01 -33.51
N LYS A 424 6.13 11.73 -32.55
CA LYS A 424 5.51 12.03 -31.25
C LYS A 424 4.23 12.86 -31.38
N GLU A 425 4.15 13.78 -32.35
CA GLU A 425 2.97 14.63 -32.59
C GLU A 425 1.83 13.81 -33.21
N GLU A 426 2.10 13.02 -34.25
CA GLU A 426 1.10 12.19 -34.94
C GLU A 426 0.54 11.08 -34.03
N VAL A 427 1.40 10.41 -33.27
CA VAL A 427 1.01 9.34 -32.32
C VAL A 427 0.07 9.84 -31.20
N VAL A 428 0.22 11.09 -30.74
CA VAL A 428 -0.71 11.66 -29.74
C VAL A 428 -2.13 11.75 -30.31
N THR A 429 -2.27 12.10 -31.59
CA THR A 429 -3.57 12.12 -32.29
C THR A 429 -4.17 10.71 -32.34
N ILE A 430 -3.41 9.71 -32.83
CA ILE A 430 -3.87 8.31 -32.93
C ILE A 430 -4.31 7.75 -31.57
N ILE A 431 -3.54 8.00 -30.49
CA ILE A 431 -3.91 7.57 -29.13
C ILE A 431 -5.17 8.28 -28.63
N HIS A 432 -5.35 9.57 -28.96
CA HIS A 432 -6.55 10.32 -28.57
C HIS A 432 -7.80 9.87 -29.31
N GLU A 433 -7.69 9.51 -30.59
CA GLU A 433 -8.81 8.93 -31.35
C GLU A 433 -9.16 7.53 -30.81
N TYR A 434 -8.17 6.67 -30.54
CA TYR A 434 -8.41 5.38 -29.88
C TYR A 434 -9.09 5.49 -28.51
N PHE A 435 -8.66 6.41 -27.64
CA PHE A 435 -9.34 6.64 -26.34
C PHE A 435 -10.79 7.15 -26.48
N LEU A 436 -11.20 7.61 -27.66
CA LEU A 436 -12.59 7.98 -27.97
C LEU A 436 -13.37 6.84 -28.66
N SER A 437 -12.74 6.07 -29.56
CA SER A 437 -13.40 5.03 -30.36
C SER A 437 -13.40 3.63 -29.72
N ASP A 438 -12.36 3.29 -28.96
CA ASP A 438 -11.98 1.91 -28.58
C ASP A 438 -11.72 0.97 -29.78
N ASP A 439 -11.39 1.54 -30.95
CA ASP A 439 -11.11 0.78 -32.18
C ASP A 439 -9.61 0.42 -32.27
N ILE A 440 -9.28 -0.78 -31.78
CA ILE A 440 -7.91 -1.32 -31.83
C ILE A 440 -7.43 -1.56 -33.29
N PRO A 441 -8.21 -2.20 -34.19
CA PRO A 441 -7.83 -2.37 -35.59
C PRO A 441 -7.49 -1.07 -36.33
N GLU A 442 -8.28 0.00 -36.17
CA GLU A 442 -8.02 1.28 -36.84
C GLU A 442 -6.72 1.94 -36.32
N LEU A 443 -6.43 1.82 -35.01
CA LEU A 443 -5.16 2.27 -34.45
C LEU A 443 -3.98 1.44 -34.97
N ILE A 444 -4.11 0.12 -35.09
CA ILE A 444 -3.05 -0.75 -35.64
C ILE A 444 -2.77 -0.37 -37.10
N GLN A 445 -3.79 -0.23 -37.94
CA GLN A 445 -3.65 0.23 -39.32
C GLN A 445 -2.99 1.62 -39.39
N SER A 446 -3.39 2.54 -38.50
CA SER A 446 -2.80 3.88 -38.43
C SER A 446 -1.30 3.84 -38.10
N LEU A 447 -0.85 2.93 -37.22
CA LEU A 447 0.56 2.76 -36.88
C LEU A 447 1.35 2.05 -37.98
N GLU A 448 0.77 1.08 -38.69
CA GLU A 448 1.37 0.48 -39.88
C GLU A 448 1.56 1.51 -41.01
N ASP A 449 0.56 2.39 -41.22
CA ASP A 449 0.59 3.45 -42.23
C ASP A 449 1.65 4.54 -41.94
N LEU A 450 2.04 4.75 -40.67
CA LEU A 450 3.21 5.58 -40.34
C LEU A 450 4.53 4.95 -40.82
N GLY A 451 4.63 3.62 -40.84
CA GLY A 451 5.76 2.87 -41.39
C GLY A 451 7.10 3.02 -40.63
N MET A 452 7.08 3.40 -39.35
CA MET A 452 8.27 3.69 -38.52
C MET A 452 8.37 2.75 -37.28
N PRO A 453 8.51 1.43 -37.46
CA PRO A 453 8.51 0.46 -36.35
C PRO A 453 9.66 0.66 -35.35
N GLU A 454 10.77 1.30 -35.75
CA GLU A 454 11.86 1.67 -34.83
C GLU A 454 11.43 2.60 -33.68
N PHE A 455 10.25 3.22 -33.78
CA PHE A 455 9.68 4.09 -32.76
C PHE A 455 8.54 3.44 -31.96
N ASN A 456 8.28 2.13 -32.10
CA ASN A 456 7.34 1.37 -31.27
C ASN A 456 7.57 1.57 -29.74
N PRO A 457 8.81 1.60 -29.21
CA PRO A 457 9.06 1.98 -27.81
C PRO A 457 8.60 3.39 -27.43
N ILE A 458 8.66 4.34 -28.36
CA ILE A 458 8.23 5.75 -28.17
C ILE A 458 6.70 5.82 -28.16
N PHE A 459 6.03 5.07 -29.04
CA PHE A 459 4.58 4.91 -29.02
C PHE A 459 4.12 4.36 -27.66
N LEU A 460 4.71 3.24 -27.21
CA LEU A 460 4.33 2.61 -25.94
C LEU A 460 4.49 3.55 -24.75
N LYS A 461 5.61 4.28 -24.71
CA LYS A 461 5.82 5.34 -23.71
C LYS A 461 4.70 6.38 -23.73
N LYS A 462 4.28 6.85 -24.91
CA LYS A 462 3.21 7.85 -25.01
C LYS A 462 1.83 7.30 -24.70
N LEU A 463 1.51 6.07 -25.10
CA LEU A 463 0.27 5.40 -24.73
C LEU A 463 0.10 5.35 -23.21
N ILE A 464 1.09 4.81 -22.50
CA ILE A 464 1.01 4.65 -21.03
C ILE A 464 1.05 6.02 -20.32
N THR A 465 1.87 6.98 -20.78
CA THR A 465 1.90 8.34 -20.20
C THR A 465 0.54 9.03 -20.33
N LEU A 466 -0.10 8.97 -21.50
CA LEU A 466 -1.42 9.58 -21.74
C LEU A 466 -2.57 8.83 -21.05
N ALA A 467 -2.39 7.56 -20.72
CA ALA A 467 -3.35 6.78 -19.96
C ALA A 467 -3.31 7.14 -18.46
N MET A 468 -2.12 7.28 -17.87
CA MET A 468 -1.95 7.61 -16.46
C MET A 468 -2.48 9.02 -16.11
N ASP A 469 -2.37 9.98 -17.05
CA ASP A 469 -2.94 11.34 -16.97
C ASP A 469 -4.49 11.37 -17.08
N ARG A 470 -5.14 10.20 -17.18
CA ARG A 470 -6.58 10.04 -17.40
C ARG A 470 -7.20 9.09 -16.37
N LYS A 471 -8.44 8.64 -16.62
CA LYS A 471 -9.17 7.78 -15.68
C LYS A 471 -8.76 6.33 -15.90
N ASN A 472 -9.18 5.47 -14.97
CA ASN A 472 -8.86 4.05 -15.05
C ASN A 472 -9.45 3.36 -16.30
N ARG A 473 -10.45 3.95 -16.97
CA ARG A 473 -10.90 3.50 -18.30
C ARG A 473 -9.74 3.51 -19.30
N GLU A 474 -9.07 4.64 -19.46
CA GLU A 474 -7.98 4.78 -20.43
C GLU A 474 -6.74 3.95 -20.02
N LYS A 475 -6.58 3.64 -18.72
CA LYS A 475 -5.54 2.75 -18.19
C LYS A 475 -5.81 1.27 -18.50
N GLU A 476 -7.08 0.84 -18.44
CA GLU A 476 -7.50 -0.49 -18.91
C GLU A 476 -7.39 -0.59 -20.44
N MET A 477 -7.88 0.41 -21.18
CA MET A 477 -7.76 0.47 -22.66
C MET A 477 -6.30 0.37 -23.11
N ALA A 478 -5.39 1.14 -22.50
CA ALA A 478 -3.96 1.03 -22.75
C ALA A 478 -3.41 -0.37 -22.40
N SER A 479 -3.88 -0.99 -21.32
CA SER A 479 -3.45 -2.34 -20.91
C SER A 479 -3.88 -3.42 -21.91
N VAL A 480 -5.15 -3.39 -22.36
CA VAL A 480 -5.69 -4.30 -23.39
C VAL A 480 -4.99 -4.09 -24.73
N LEU A 481 -4.74 -2.83 -25.11
CA LEU A 481 -4.07 -2.49 -26.35
C LEU A 481 -2.61 -3.01 -26.39
N LEU A 482 -1.88 -3.02 -25.26
CA LEU A 482 -0.54 -3.62 -25.20
C LEU A 482 -0.53 -5.10 -25.62
N SER A 483 -1.56 -5.87 -25.22
CA SER A 483 -1.71 -7.27 -25.61
C SER A 483 -1.98 -7.44 -27.11
N ALA A 484 -2.83 -6.59 -27.70
CA ALA A 484 -3.09 -6.63 -29.14
C ALA A 484 -1.85 -6.23 -29.95
N LEU A 485 -1.18 -5.14 -29.58
CA LEU A 485 0.04 -4.68 -30.23
C LEU A 485 1.15 -5.72 -30.19
N HIS A 486 1.30 -6.44 -29.07
CA HIS A 486 2.30 -7.51 -28.92
C HIS A 486 2.04 -8.74 -29.80
N ILE A 487 0.79 -9.00 -30.15
CA ILE A 487 0.41 -10.08 -31.06
C ILE A 487 0.62 -9.69 -32.52
N GLU A 488 0.41 -8.41 -32.87
CA GLU A 488 0.33 -7.97 -34.28
C GLU A 488 1.57 -7.19 -34.78
N ILE A 489 2.06 -6.16 -34.08
CA ILE A 489 3.07 -5.22 -34.62
C ILE A 489 4.29 -4.90 -33.73
N CYS A 490 4.27 -5.23 -32.44
CA CYS A 490 5.35 -4.94 -31.48
C CYS A 490 6.02 -6.23 -30.99
N SER A 491 7.35 -6.33 -31.08
CA SER A 491 8.08 -7.45 -30.48
C SER A 491 8.17 -7.32 -28.94
N THR A 492 8.43 -8.42 -28.24
CA THR A 492 8.74 -8.35 -26.78
C THR A 492 9.92 -7.42 -26.48
N GLU A 493 10.89 -7.28 -27.40
CA GLU A 493 12.01 -6.34 -27.22
C GLU A 493 11.55 -4.88 -27.33
N ASP A 494 10.59 -4.56 -28.20
CA ASP A 494 9.97 -3.22 -28.27
C ASP A 494 9.19 -2.90 -26.99
N ILE A 495 8.45 -3.88 -26.46
CA ILE A 495 7.73 -3.72 -25.19
C ILE A 495 8.71 -3.50 -24.03
N VAL A 496 9.77 -4.32 -23.92
CA VAL A 496 10.83 -4.17 -22.91
C VAL A 496 11.50 -2.80 -23.00
N ASN A 497 11.89 -2.37 -24.20
CA ASN A 497 12.55 -1.09 -24.39
C ASN A 497 11.60 0.09 -24.11
N GLY A 498 10.32 0.00 -24.47
CA GLY A 498 9.31 1.02 -24.14
C GLY A 498 9.08 1.15 -22.63
N PHE A 499 9.03 0.03 -21.88
CA PHE A 499 8.97 0.06 -20.42
C PHE A 499 10.25 0.61 -19.78
N ILE A 500 11.43 0.35 -20.34
CA ILE A 500 12.67 0.99 -19.88
C ILE A 500 12.60 2.51 -20.10
N MET A 501 12.18 2.96 -21.28
CA MET A 501 12.01 4.40 -21.58
C MET A 501 10.94 5.08 -20.72
N LEU A 502 9.99 4.34 -20.15
CA LEU A 502 9.07 4.84 -19.12
C LEU A 502 9.76 4.92 -17.75
N LEU A 503 10.46 3.85 -17.34
CA LEU A 503 11.04 3.70 -16.00
C LEU A 503 12.28 4.59 -15.77
N GLU A 504 13.07 4.85 -16.79
CA GLU A 504 14.12 5.89 -16.78
C GLU A 504 13.54 7.28 -16.48
N PHE A 505 12.30 7.52 -16.91
CA PHE A 505 11.56 8.77 -16.75
C PHE A 505 10.46 8.64 -15.68
N ALA A 506 10.49 7.62 -14.81
CA ALA A 506 9.51 7.48 -13.73
C ALA A 506 9.61 8.66 -12.75
N GLU A 507 10.83 9.12 -12.47
CA GLU A 507 11.11 10.32 -11.66
C GLU A 507 10.68 11.63 -12.34
N ASP A 508 10.43 11.61 -13.66
CA ASP A 508 9.88 12.75 -14.40
C ASP A 508 8.35 12.70 -14.42
N THR A 509 7.79 11.51 -14.59
CA THR A 509 6.35 11.24 -14.69
C THR A 509 5.66 11.43 -13.34
N ALA A 510 6.31 11.02 -12.23
CA ALA A 510 5.83 11.19 -10.85
C ALA A 510 5.73 12.67 -10.37
N LEU A 511 6.08 13.62 -11.23
CA LEU A 511 5.98 15.06 -10.98
C LEU A 511 4.70 15.65 -11.57
N ASP A 512 4.23 15.07 -12.67
CA ASP A 512 3.00 15.52 -13.33
C ASP A 512 1.80 14.66 -12.87
N ILE A 513 2.05 13.41 -12.48
CA ILE A 513 1.06 12.42 -12.07
C ILE A 513 1.43 11.89 -10.67
N LEU A 514 0.55 12.11 -9.68
CA LEU A 514 0.72 11.56 -8.33
C LEU A 514 0.63 10.03 -8.38
N ASP A 515 1.41 9.35 -7.54
CA ASP A 515 1.49 7.87 -7.47
C ASP A 515 1.89 7.17 -8.79
N ALA A 516 2.51 7.86 -9.75
CA ALA A 516 2.95 7.28 -11.03
C ALA A 516 3.84 6.03 -10.89
N SER A 517 4.64 5.91 -9.81
CA SER A 517 5.41 4.69 -9.53
C SER A 517 4.50 3.49 -9.22
N ASN A 518 3.37 3.70 -8.54
CA ASN A 518 2.38 2.65 -8.28
C ASN A 518 1.68 2.28 -9.59
N GLU A 519 1.27 3.28 -10.40
CA GLU A 519 0.59 3.02 -11.67
C GLU A 519 1.50 2.32 -12.70
N LEU A 520 2.76 2.74 -12.85
CA LEU A 520 3.74 2.05 -13.68
C LEU A 520 4.00 0.62 -13.19
N ALA A 521 4.04 0.39 -11.87
CA ALA A 521 4.17 -0.96 -11.31
C ALA A 521 2.93 -1.83 -11.61
N LEU A 522 1.73 -1.24 -11.61
CA LEU A 522 0.50 -1.90 -12.04
C LEU A 522 0.52 -2.22 -13.54
N PHE A 523 0.95 -1.31 -14.41
CA PHE A 523 1.12 -1.60 -15.85
C PHE A 523 2.13 -2.73 -16.11
N LEU A 524 3.29 -2.71 -15.43
CA LEU A 524 4.30 -3.78 -15.52
C LEU A 524 3.78 -5.12 -15.00
N ALA A 525 3.02 -5.11 -13.91
CA ALA A 525 2.42 -6.31 -13.34
C ALA A 525 1.28 -6.85 -14.25
N ARG A 526 0.44 -5.96 -14.80
CA ARG A 526 -0.63 -6.28 -15.76
C ARG A 526 -0.06 -6.92 -17.02
N ALA A 527 0.98 -6.34 -17.62
CA ALA A 527 1.66 -6.87 -18.80
C ALA A 527 2.30 -8.26 -18.58
N VAL A 528 2.65 -8.64 -17.35
CA VAL A 528 3.12 -10.00 -17.02
C VAL A 528 1.96 -10.98 -16.79
N ILE A 529 0.76 -10.49 -16.45
CA ILE A 529 -0.46 -11.31 -16.30
C ILE A 529 -1.17 -11.55 -17.65
N ASP A 530 -1.04 -10.63 -18.61
CA ASP A 530 -1.54 -10.80 -19.99
C ASP A 530 -0.52 -11.48 -20.94
N ASP A 531 0.49 -12.18 -20.40
CA ASP A 531 1.57 -12.89 -21.13
C ASP A 531 2.43 -12.03 -22.10
N VAL A 532 2.27 -10.71 -22.12
CA VAL A 532 3.04 -9.76 -22.95
C VAL A 532 4.52 -9.71 -22.55
N LEU A 533 4.79 -9.80 -21.24
CA LEU A 533 6.13 -9.87 -20.66
C LEU A 533 6.30 -11.15 -19.83
N ALA A 534 7.41 -11.87 -20.01
CA ALA A 534 7.75 -12.94 -19.09
C ALA A 534 8.31 -12.37 -17.77
N PRO A 535 8.18 -13.06 -16.62
CA PRO A 535 8.79 -12.62 -15.36
C PRO A 535 10.31 -12.37 -15.44
N LEU A 536 11.00 -13.05 -16.37
CA LEU A 536 12.44 -12.84 -16.65
C LEU A 536 12.73 -11.48 -17.31
N ASN A 537 11.79 -10.91 -18.09
CA ASN A 537 11.97 -9.58 -18.67
C ASN A 537 11.98 -8.48 -17.58
N LEU A 538 11.34 -8.70 -16.43
CA LEU A 538 11.49 -7.80 -15.27
C LEU A 538 12.92 -7.80 -14.69
N GLU A 539 13.69 -8.88 -14.88
CA GLU A 539 15.11 -8.91 -14.54
C GLU A 539 15.95 -8.15 -15.56
N GLU A 540 15.67 -8.33 -16.84
CA GLU A 540 16.30 -7.58 -17.93
C GLU A 540 16.09 -6.06 -17.79
N ILE A 541 14.83 -5.62 -17.69
CA ILE A 541 14.42 -4.21 -17.47
C ILE A 541 15.12 -3.65 -16.22
N GLY A 542 15.05 -4.37 -15.10
CA GLY A 542 15.71 -3.96 -13.86
C GLY A 542 17.25 -3.90 -13.95
N SER A 543 17.87 -4.64 -14.87
CA SER A 543 19.32 -4.64 -15.08
C SER A 543 19.83 -3.53 -16.01
N LYS A 544 18.97 -3.02 -16.91
CA LYS A 544 19.27 -1.92 -17.83
C LYS A 544 19.11 -0.53 -17.16
N LEU A 545 18.34 -0.44 -16.07
CA LEU A 545 18.12 0.77 -15.28
C LEU A 545 19.26 1.11 -14.31
N GLN A 546 19.34 2.38 -13.90
CA GLN A 546 20.31 2.84 -12.90
C GLN A 546 20.00 2.26 -11.50
N PRO A 547 21.01 1.82 -10.72
CA PRO A 547 20.78 1.33 -9.37
C PRO A 547 20.18 2.39 -8.45
N ASN A 548 19.08 2.04 -7.76
CA ASN A 548 18.36 2.87 -6.80
C ASN A 548 17.62 4.10 -7.38
N CYS A 549 17.29 4.12 -8.68
CA CYS A 549 16.31 5.08 -9.21
C CYS A 549 14.86 4.63 -8.96
N SER A 550 13.88 5.54 -9.05
CA SER A 550 12.45 5.21 -8.88
C SER A 550 11.99 4.10 -9.84
N GLY A 551 12.51 4.05 -11.06
CA GLY A 551 12.24 2.96 -12.01
C GLY A 551 12.67 1.58 -11.49
N SER A 552 13.82 1.49 -10.81
CA SER A 552 14.29 0.23 -10.21
C SER A 552 13.43 -0.22 -9.02
N GLU A 553 12.89 0.73 -8.25
CA GLU A 553 11.94 0.46 -7.17
C GLU A 553 10.54 0.08 -7.70
N THR A 554 10.10 0.72 -8.78
CA THR A 554 8.86 0.40 -9.51
C THR A 554 8.90 -1.05 -10.02
N VAL A 555 10.02 -1.52 -10.57
CA VAL A 555 10.21 -2.93 -10.96
C VAL A 555 10.18 -3.86 -9.74
N ARG A 556 10.76 -3.48 -8.59
CA ARG A 556 10.68 -4.25 -7.34
C ARG A 556 9.24 -4.38 -6.85
N MET A 557 8.47 -3.30 -6.94
CA MET A 557 7.05 -3.26 -6.57
C MET A 557 6.19 -4.11 -7.50
N ALA A 558 6.38 -4.03 -8.82
CA ALA A 558 5.70 -4.88 -9.79
C ALA A 558 5.91 -6.38 -9.49
N ARG A 559 7.15 -6.80 -9.16
CA ARG A 559 7.44 -8.18 -8.72
C ARG A 559 6.71 -8.56 -7.43
N SER A 560 6.60 -7.65 -6.47
CA SER A 560 5.84 -7.88 -5.23
C SER A 560 4.35 -8.08 -5.49
N LEU A 561 3.76 -7.26 -6.38
CA LEU A 561 2.37 -7.36 -6.82
C LEU A 561 2.08 -8.69 -7.53
N ILE A 562 2.98 -9.15 -8.41
CA ILE A 562 2.87 -10.46 -9.09
C ILE A 562 3.01 -11.64 -8.11
N ALA A 563 3.86 -11.49 -7.08
CA ALA A 563 4.09 -12.53 -6.08
C ALA A 563 2.97 -12.67 -5.03
N ALA A 564 2.01 -11.74 -4.99
CA ALA A 564 0.93 -11.72 -4.02
C ALA A 564 -0.08 -12.89 -4.22
N ARG A 565 -0.73 -13.32 -3.13
CA ARG A 565 -1.79 -14.33 -3.20
C ARG A 565 -2.96 -13.80 -4.03
N HIS A 566 -3.40 -14.57 -5.03
CA HIS A 566 -4.41 -14.19 -6.02
C HIS A 566 -4.05 -13.00 -6.92
N ALA A 567 -2.75 -12.71 -7.10
CA ALA A 567 -2.25 -11.62 -7.95
C ALA A 567 -2.91 -11.56 -9.34
N GLY A 568 -3.08 -12.70 -10.02
CA GLY A 568 -3.72 -12.75 -11.34
C GLY A 568 -5.13 -12.13 -11.37
N GLU A 569 -6.05 -12.58 -10.49
CA GLU A 569 -7.43 -12.04 -10.46
C GLU A 569 -7.49 -10.59 -9.92
N ARG A 570 -6.53 -10.19 -9.06
CA ARG A 570 -6.40 -8.80 -8.60
C ARG A 570 -5.92 -7.87 -9.72
N LEU A 571 -4.87 -8.27 -10.44
CA LEU A 571 -4.24 -7.47 -11.50
C LEU A 571 -5.12 -7.41 -12.76
N LEU A 572 -5.87 -8.48 -13.08
CA LEU A 572 -6.96 -8.46 -14.09
C LEU A 572 -8.11 -7.47 -13.77
N ARG A 573 -8.05 -6.76 -12.63
CA ARG A 573 -9.00 -5.73 -12.21
C ARG A 573 -8.32 -4.52 -11.55
N CYS A 574 -7.02 -4.29 -11.76
CA CYS A 574 -6.32 -3.20 -11.07
C CYS A 574 -6.86 -1.81 -11.46
N TRP A 575 -7.31 -1.66 -12.71
CA TRP A 575 -8.00 -0.46 -13.21
C TRP A 575 -9.52 -0.52 -13.00
N GLY A 576 -10.01 -1.46 -12.20
CA GLY A 576 -11.43 -1.68 -11.93
C GLY A 576 -12.13 -2.54 -12.99
N GLY A 577 -13.41 -2.24 -13.23
CA GLY A 577 -14.34 -3.17 -13.85
C GLY A 577 -14.37 -3.26 -15.37
N GLY A 578 -13.22 -3.32 -16.06
CA GLY A 578 -13.13 -3.55 -17.52
C GLY A 578 -13.70 -2.45 -18.44
N THR A 579 -14.38 -1.46 -17.87
CA THR A 579 -15.08 -0.35 -18.56
C THR A 579 -14.95 0.98 -17.81
N GLY A 580 -14.20 1.02 -16.70
CA GLY A 580 -13.85 2.23 -15.96
C GLY A 580 -14.93 2.86 -15.07
N TRP A 581 -16.04 2.16 -14.79
CA TRP A 581 -17.08 2.64 -13.86
C TRP A 581 -16.66 2.47 -12.39
N ALA A 582 -17.02 3.42 -11.53
CA ALA A 582 -16.99 3.19 -10.08
C ALA A 582 -18.05 2.14 -9.68
N VAL A 583 -17.80 1.41 -8.59
CA VAL A 583 -18.70 0.33 -8.14
C VAL A 583 -20.10 0.86 -7.82
N GLU A 584 -20.21 2.07 -7.26
CA GLU A 584 -21.51 2.70 -6.98
C GLU A 584 -22.21 3.13 -8.27
N ASP A 585 -21.54 3.76 -9.23
CA ASP A 585 -22.15 4.12 -10.52
C ASP A 585 -22.68 2.86 -11.26
N ALA A 586 -21.94 1.75 -11.19
CA ALA A 586 -22.36 0.47 -11.75
C ALA A 586 -23.60 -0.09 -11.02
N LYS A 587 -23.62 -0.08 -9.67
CA LYS A 587 -24.80 -0.44 -8.86
C LYS A 587 -26.02 0.44 -9.19
N ASP A 588 -25.80 1.72 -9.48
CA ASP A 588 -26.85 2.70 -9.78
C ASP A 588 -27.41 2.51 -11.20
N LYS A 589 -26.55 2.23 -12.17
CA LYS A 589 -26.93 1.88 -13.54
C LYS A 589 -27.67 0.54 -13.61
N ILE A 590 -27.25 -0.46 -12.83
CA ILE A 590 -27.97 -1.74 -12.67
C ILE A 590 -29.33 -1.53 -12.02
N LEU A 591 -29.45 -0.63 -11.02
CA LEU A 591 -30.74 -0.34 -10.39
C LEU A 591 -31.73 0.26 -11.41
N LYS A 592 -31.30 1.31 -12.13
CA LYS A 592 -32.11 1.99 -13.16
C LYS A 592 -32.57 1.04 -14.27
N LEU A 593 -31.68 0.15 -14.73
CA LEU A 593 -31.99 -0.92 -15.69
C LEU A 593 -33.11 -1.83 -15.19
N LEU A 594 -33.07 -2.23 -13.92
CA LEU A 594 -34.08 -3.11 -13.32
C LEU A 594 -35.42 -2.38 -13.09
N GLU A 595 -35.40 -1.08 -12.75
CA GLU A 595 -36.62 -0.25 -12.62
C GLU A 595 -37.27 0.04 -13.99
N GLU A 596 -36.47 0.25 -15.02
CA GLU A 596 -36.92 0.39 -16.40
C GLU A 596 -37.52 -0.92 -16.94
N TYR A 597 -36.86 -2.06 -16.69
CA TYR A 597 -37.41 -3.38 -17.01
C TYR A 597 -38.67 -3.72 -16.20
N GLU A 598 -38.75 -3.36 -14.91
CA GLU A 598 -39.97 -3.48 -14.12
C GLU A 598 -41.15 -2.75 -14.78
N SER A 599 -40.89 -1.54 -15.27
CA SER A 599 -41.88 -0.65 -15.87
C SER A 599 -42.29 -1.08 -17.28
N GLY A 600 -41.33 -1.34 -18.16
CA GLY A 600 -41.54 -1.65 -19.59
C GLY A 600 -41.73 -3.14 -19.90
N GLY A 601 -41.11 -4.05 -19.14
CA GLY A 601 -41.20 -5.51 -19.33
C GLY A 601 -40.46 -6.06 -20.56
N VAL A 602 -39.59 -5.27 -21.20
CA VAL A 602 -38.91 -5.66 -22.45
C VAL A 602 -37.65 -6.49 -22.14
N LEU A 603 -37.80 -7.81 -22.09
CA LEU A 603 -36.71 -8.76 -21.79
C LEU A 603 -35.47 -8.58 -22.68
N GLY A 604 -35.65 -8.43 -23.99
CA GLY A 604 -34.52 -8.31 -24.93
C GLY A 604 -33.70 -7.03 -24.75
N GLU A 605 -34.35 -5.93 -24.35
CA GLU A 605 -33.71 -4.65 -24.04
C GLU A 605 -32.92 -4.76 -22.73
N ALA A 606 -33.51 -5.31 -21.67
CA ALA A 606 -32.83 -5.57 -20.42
C ALA A 606 -31.61 -6.51 -20.57
N CYS A 607 -31.74 -7.60 -21.35
CA CYS A 607 -30.63 -8.51 -21.67
C CYS A 607 -29.54 -7.84 -22.52
N GLN A 608 -29.90 -6.91 -23.42
CA GLN A 608 -28.92 -6.14 -24.18
C GLN A 608 -28.21 -5.13 -23.28
N CYS A 609 -28.93 -4.37 -22.45
CA CYS A 609 -28.30 -3.44 -21.51
C CYS A 609 -27.38 -4.14 -20.49
N ILE A 610 -27.72 -5.35 -20.02
CA ILE A 610 -26.81 -6.16 -19.17
C ILE A 610 -25.54 -6.58 -19.94
N ARG A 611 -25.64 -6.80 -21.26
CA ARG A 611 -24.49 -7.06 -22.14
C ARG A 611 -23.63 -5.81 -22.32
N ASP A 612 -24.27 -4.67 -22.55
CA ASP A 612 -23.65 -3.34 -22.76
C ASP A 612 -23.05 -2.75 -21.47
N LEU A 613 -23.31 -3.34 -20.30
CA LEU A 613 -22.55 -3.06 -19.08
C LEU A 613 -21.11 -3.56 -19.15
N GLY A 614 -20.81 -4.61 -19.94
CA GLY A 614 -19.45 -5.14 -20.09
C GLY A 614 -18.84 -5.80 -18.84
N MET A 615 -19.62 -6.03 -17.76
CA MET A 615 -19.11 -6.47 -16.45
C MET A 615 -19.57 -7.90 -16.06
N PRO A 616 -19.26 -8.97 -16.82
CA PRO A 616 -19.78 -10.32 -16.57
C PRO A 616 -19.35 -10.92 -15.22
N PHE A 617 -18.25 -10.43 -14.64
CA PHE A 617 -17.77 -10.81 -13.30
C PHE A 617 -18.57 -10.15 -12.16
N PHE A 618 -19.35 -9.09 -12.44
CA PHE A 618 -20.15 -8.33 -11.47
C PHE A 618 -21.65 -8.66 -11.56
N ASN A 619 -22.06 -9.53 -12.48
CA ASN A 619 -23.47 -9.88 -12.72
C ASN A 619 -24.20 -10.44 -11.48
N HIS A 620 -23.48 -10.89 -10.44
CA HIS A 620 -24.04 -11.16 -9.11
C HIS A 620 -24.75 -9.95 -8.46
N GLU A 621 -24.43 -8.72 -8.85
CA GLU A 621 -25.12 -7.50 -8.37
C GLU A 621 -26.47 -7.31 -9.07
N VAL A 622 -26.56 -7.67 -10.37
CA VAL A 622 -27.84 -7.75 -11.10
C VAL A 622 -28.74 -8.80 -10.42
N VAL A 623 -28.19 -9.98 -10.11
CA VAL A 623 -28.89 -11.04 -9.36
C VAL A 623 -29.33 -10.54 -7.98
N LYS A 624 -28.44 -9.88 -7.21
CA LYS A 624 -28.77 -9.33 -5.89
C LYS A 624 -29.94 -8.35 -5.97
N LYS A 625 -29.81 -7.30 -6.80
CA LYS A 625 -30.81 -6.22 -6.90
C LYS A 625 -32.15 -6.70 -7.47
N ALA A 626 -32.14 -7.60 -8.46
CA ALA A 626 -33.37 -8.17 -9.03
C ALA A 626 -34.16 -9.01 -8.01
N LEU A 627 -33.48 -9.80 -7.19
CA LEU A 627 -34.11 -10.60 -6.14
C LEU A 627 -34.61 -9.74 -4.97
N VAL A 628 -33.85 -8.72 -4.55
CA VAL A 628 -34.31 -7.75 -3.53
C VAL A 628 -35.57 -7.02 -4.02
N MET A 629 -35.57 -6.52 -5.25
CA MET A 629 -36.74 -5.88 -5.87
C MET A 629 -37.94 -6.84 -5.95
N ALA A 630 -37.72 -8.12 -6.23
CA ALA A 630 -38.77 -9.14 -6.18
C ALA A 630 -39.31 -9.36 -4.75
N MET A 631 -38.44 -9.42 -3.73
CA MET A 631 -38.79 -9.58 -2.31
C MET A 631 -39.56 -8.37 -1.74
N GLU A 632 -39.20 -7.15 -2.14
CA GLU A 632 -39.92 -5.91 -1.81
C GLU A 632 -41.30 -5.87 -2.47
N LYS A 633 -41.32 -5.86 -3.81
CA LYS A 633 -42.47 -5.48 -4.63
C LYS A 633 -43.37 -6.67 -5.00
N LYS A 634 -42.97 -7.90 -4.65
CA LYS A 634 -43.59 -9.18 -5.10
C LYS A 634 -43.66 -9.29 -6.62
N ASN A 635 -42.60 -8.86 -7.30
CA ASN A 635 -42.56 -8.78 -8.76
C ASN A 635 -41.86 -9.99 -9.38
N ASP A 636 -42.65 -11.00 -9.77
CA ASP A 636 -42.13 -12.22 -10.40
C ASP A 636 -41.44 -11.98 -11.76
N ARG A 637 -41.64 -10.82 -12.43
CA ARG A 637 -40.96 -10.48 -13.70
C ARG A 637 -39.43 -10.50 -13.58
N MET A 638 -38.89 -10.26 -12.39
CA MET A 638 -37.46 -10.33 -12.12
C MET A 638 -36.93 -11.76 -12.25
N LEU A 639 -37.75 -12.77 -11.94
CA LEU A 639 -37.39 -14.17 -12.17
C LEU A 639 -37.40 -14.52 -13.66
N ASP A 640 -38.29 -13.92 -14.45
CA ASP A 640 -38.30 -14.11 -15.91
C ASP A 640 -37.03 -13.51 -16.56
N LEU A 641 -36.58 -12.33 -16.11
CA LEU A 641 -35.31 -11.76 -16.55
C LEU A 641 -34.13 -12.66 -16.18
N LEU A 642 -34.01 -13.05 -14.91
CA LEU A 642 -32.95 -13.95 -14.45
C LEU A 642 -33.00 -15.32 -15.17
N GLN A 643 -34.19 -15.80 -15.54
CA GLN A 643 -34.35 -17.01 -16.33
C GLN A 643 -33.76 -16.88 -17.73
N VAL A 644 -34.06 -15.79 -18.43
CA VAL A 644 -33.55 -15.53 -19.79
C VAL A 644 -32.04 -15.33 -19.74
N CYS A 645 -31.55 -14.44 -18.86
CA CYS A 645 -30.12 -14.17 -18.70
C CYS A 645 -29.31 -15.43 -18.33
N PHE A 646 -29.87 -16.35 -17.53
CA PHE A 646 -29.24 -17.64 -17.26
C PHE A 646 -29.25 -18.56 -18.50
N SER A 647 -30.37 -18.61 -19.23
CA SER A 647 -30.51 -19.48 -20.41
C SER A 647 -29.68 -19.03 -21.62
N GLU A 648 -29.41 -17.73 -21.76
CA GLU A 648 -28.49 -17.17 -22.76
C GLU A 648 -27.01 -17.25 -22.34
N GLY A 649 -26.71 -17.72 -21.12
CA GLY A 649 -25.36 -17.75 -20.56
C GLY A 649 -24.82 -16.40 -20.08
N LEU A 650 -25.61 -15.32 -20.22
CA LEU A 650 -25.29 -13.95 -19.80
C LEU A 650 -25.01 -13.84 -18.30
N ILE A 651 -25.69 -14.64 -17.48
CA ILE A 651 -25.43 -14.81 -16.04
C ILE A 651 -25.08 -16.28 -15.78
N THR A 652 -23.82 -16.54 -15.47
CA THR A 652 -23.34 -17.91 -15.18
C THR A 652 -23.84 -18.42 -13.82
N ILE A 653 -23.87 -19.75 -13.64
CA ILE A 653 -24.24 -20.40 -12.37
C ILE A 653 -23.39 -19.92 -11.17
N ASN A 654 -22.14 -19.53 -11.39
CA ASN A 654 -21.27 -18.95 -10.35
C ASN A 654 -21.74 -17.54 -9.96
N GLN A 655 -22.05 -16.67 -10.93
CA GLN A 655 -22.60 -15.33 -10.67
C GLN A 655 -23.97 -15.38 -10.00
N MET A 656 -24.81 -16.32 -10.44
CA MET A 656 -26.11 -16.61 -9.82
C MET A 656 -25.94 -17.04 -8.36
N THR A 657 -25.06 -18.02 -8.09
CA THR A 657 -24.76 -18.48 -6.72
C THR A 657 -24.22 -17.36 -5.83
N LYS A 658 -23.26 -16.56 -6.32
CA LYS A 658 -22.73 -15.39 -5.59
C LYS A 658 -23.81 -14.34 -5.28
N GLY A 659 -24.75 -14.12 -6.20
CA GLY A 659 -25.87 -13.20 -5.99
C GLY A 659 -26.82 -13.66 -4.87
N PHE A 660 -27.17 -14.95 -4.84
CA PHE A 660 -27.97 -15.54 -3.76
C PHE A 660 -27.22 -15.56 -2.42
N SER A 661 -25.91 -15.85 -2.39
CA SER A 661 -25.11 -15.74 -1.15
C SER A 661 -25.18 -14.32 -0.58
N ARG A 662 -24.91 -13.29 -1.38
CA ARG A 662 -24.91 -11.87 -0.95
C ARG A 662 -26.28 -11.30 -0.53
N ILE A 663 -27.35 -12.09 -0.59
CA ILE A 663 -28.65 -11.83 0.05
C ILE A 663 -28.74 -12.58 1.38
N LYS A 664 -28.38 -13.86 1.40
CA LYS A 664 -28.31 -14.65 2.64
C LYS A 664 -27.37 -14.04 3.68
N ASP A 665 -26.21 -13.56 3.24
CA ASP A 665 -25.16 -13.02 4.10
C ASP A 665 -25.51 -11.60 4.63
N GLY A 666 -26.51 -10.95 4.03
CA GLY A 666 -27.07 -9.65 4.46
C GLY A 666 -28.56 -9.74 4.84
N MET A 667 -29.01 -10.91 5.30
CA MET A 667 -30.43 -11.17 5.59
C MET A 667 -30.94 -10.35 6.78
N ASP A 668 -30.09 -10.10 7.78
CA ASP A 668 -30.46 -9.39 9.01
C ASP A 668 -30.82 -7.92 8.72
N ASP A 669 -30.07 -7.24 7.85
CA ASP A 669 -30.39 -5.88 7.38
C ASP A 669 -31.67 -5.88 6.53
N LEU A 670 -31.78 -6.80 5.57
CA LEU A 670 -32.95 -6.93 4.70
C LEU A 670 -34.24 -7.25 5.48
N ALA A 671 -34.15 -7.88 6.65
CA ALA A 671 -35.27 -8.15 7.53
C ALA A 671 -35.80 -6.89 8.27
N LEU A 672 -35.04 -5.80 8.31
CA LEU A 672 -35.49 -4.50 8.86
C LEU A 672 -36.48 -3.82 7.92
N ASP A 673 -36.18 -3.80 6.62
CA ASP A 673 -37.00 -3.14 5.59
C ASP A 673 -38.07 -4.06 4.99
N ILE A 674 -37.79 -5.36 4.84
CA ILE A 674 -38.66 -6.31 4.15
C ILE A 674 -39.35 -7.25 5.16
N PRO A 675 -40.64 -7.07 5.47
CA PRO A 675 -41.36 -8.01 6.32
C PRO A 675 -41.38 -9.41 5.69
N ASN A 676 -41.06 -10.40 6.52
CA ASN A 676 -40.87 -11.82 6.17
C ASN A 676 -39.78 -12.04 5.09
N ALA A 677 -38.68 -11.30 5.15
CA ALA A 677 -37.52 -11.44 4.24
C ALA A 677 -37.05 -12.90 4.10
N GLU A 678 -36.82 -13.60 5.22
CA GLU A 678 -36.31 -14.98 5.23
C GLU A 678 -37.27 -15.97 4.55
N GLU A 679 -38.59 -15.87 4.80
CA GLU A 679 -39.59 -16.72 4.14
C GLU A 679 -39.62 -16.50 2.62
N LYS A 680 -39.57 -15.23 2.18
CA LYS A 680 -39.52 -14.86 0.76
C LYS A 680 -38.24 -15.36 0.10
N PHE A 681 -37.09 -15.18 0.76
CA PHE A 681 -35.81 -15.64 0.24
C PHE A 681 -35.77 -17.16 0.08
N ASN A 682 -36.24 -17.92 1.07
CA ASN A 682 -36.33 -19.38 0.98
C ASN A 682 -37.23 -19.84 -0.18
N PHE A 683 -38.35 -19.16 -0.44
CA PHE A 683 -39.18 -19.40 -1.64
C PHE A 683 -38.40 -19.18 -2.95
N TYR A 684 -37.61 -18.10 -3.05
CA TYR A 684 -36.79 -17.84 -4.24
C TYR A 684 -35.60 -18.80 -4.37
N VAL A 685 -35.00 -19.28 -3.27
CA VAL A 685 -33.99 -20.36 -3.28
C VAL A 685 -34.60 -21.67 -3.79
N GLU A 686 -35.78 -22.06 -3.30
CA GLU A 686 -36.52 -23.21 -3.83
C GLU A 686 -36.83 -23.07 -5.34
N HIS A 687 -37.22 -21.87 -5.79
CA HIS A 687 -37.45 -21.60 -7.22
C HIS A 687 -36.16 -21.78 -8.03
N ALA A 688 -35.06 -21.17 -7.59
CA ALA A 688 -33.77 -21.20 -8.25
C ALA A 688 -33.20 -22.63 -8.34
N GLN A 689 -33.32 -23.45 -7.28
CA GLN A 689 -32.99 -24.87 -7.32
C GLN A 689 -33.83 -25.63 -8.36
N LYS A 690 -35.16 -25.39 -8.42
CA LYS A 690 -36.07 -26.01 -9.40
C LYS A 690 -35.78 -25.57 -10.85
N LYS A 691 -35.16 -24.40 -11.05
CA LYS A 691 -34.70 -23.90 -12.37
C LYS A 691 -33.24 -24.26 -12.71
N GLY A 692 -32.50 -24.92 -11.83
CA GLY A 692 -31.08 -25.26 -12.03
C GLY A 692 -30.12 -24.08 -11.90
N TRP A 693 -30.58 -22.94 -11.38
CA TRP A 693 -29.79 -21.73 -11.13
C TRP A 693 -28.81 -21.88 -9.95
N LEU A 694 -29.13 -22.78 -9.02
CA LEU A 694 -28.34 -23.11 -7.84
C LEU A 694 -28.17 -24.63 -7.73
N LEU A 695 -27.05 -25.07 -7.16
CA LEU A 695 -26.84 -26.47 -6.79
C LEU A 695 -27.76 -26.86 -5.62
N ALA A 696 -28.21 -28.11 -5.57
CA ALA A 696 -29.08 -28.63 -4.50
C ALA A 696 -28.42 -28.65 -3.10
N SER A 697 -27.11 -28.42 -3.01
CA SER A 697 -26.37 -28.19 -1.77
C SER A 697 -26.44 -26.74 -1.26
N PHE A 698 -26.95 -25.80 -2.05
CA PHE A 698 -27.09 -24.40 -1.64
C PHE A 698 -28.21 -24.27 -0.60
N GLY A 699 -27.83 -24.05 0.67
CA GLY A 699 -28.74 -23.90 1.79
C GLY A 699 -28.71 -25.07 2.80
N SER A 700 -28.19 -26.25 2.43
CA SER A 700 -28.02 -27.33 3.40
C SER A 700 -26.90 -26.99 4.39
N SER A 701 -27.23 -26.88 5.69
CA SER A 701 -26.24 -26.82 6.75
C SER A 701 -25.35 -28.05 6.71
N VAL A 702 -24.02 -27.88 6.65
CA VAL A 702 -23.07 -28.99 6.74
C VAL A 702 -23.08 -29.52 8.17
N GLY A 703 -23.91 -30.53 8.41
CA GLY A 703 -23.93 -31.29 9.65
C GLY A 703 -22.61 -32.06 9.84
N ASP A 704 -22.14 -32.12 11.07
CA ASP A 704 -20.83 -32.64 11.49
C ASP A 704 -20.45 -33.96 10.80
N GLY A 705 -19.42 -33.87 9.94
CA GLY A 705 -19.03 -34.89 8.94
C GLY A 705 -18.23 -36.05 9.52
N SER A 706 -18.74 -36.71 10.56
CA SER A 706 -18.06 -37.83 11.22
C SER A 706 -17.82 -39.01 10.25
N SER A 707 -16.56 -39.21 9.87
CA SER A 707 -16.10 -40.22 8.90
C SER A 707 -16.32 -41.67 9.37
N LYS A 708 -17.55 -42.19 9.23
CA LYS A 708 -17.82 -43.63 9.32
C LYS A 708 -17.39 -44.34 8.03
N ALA A 709 -16.16 -44.82 8.03
CA ALA A 709 -15.65 -45.73 7.00
C ALA A 709 -16.52 -47.00 6.93
N VAL A 710 -17.21 -47.22 5.81
CA VAL A 710 -17.89 -48.48 5.52
C VAL A 710 -16.85 -49.43 4.93
N ALA A 711 -16.48 -50.46 5.69
CA ALA A 711 -15.64 -51.53 5.18
C ALA A 711 -16.45 -52.37 4.17
N ALA A 712 -15.92 -52.52 2.96
CA ALA A 712 -16.42 -53.47 1.97
C ALA A 712 -15.44 -54.65 1.86
N THR A 713 -15.99 -55.85 1.94
CA THR A 713 -15.33 -57.14 1.66
C THR A 713 -15.42 -57.48 0.19
#